data_AF-A0A812XM47-F1
#
_entry.id   AF-A0A812XM47-F1
#
_cell.length_a   1.000
_cell.length_b   1.000
_cell.length_c   1.000
_cell.angle_alpha   90.00
_cell.angle_beta   90.00
_cell.angle_gamma   90.00
#
_symmetry.space_group_name_H-M   'P 1'
#
loop_
_entity.id
_entity.type
_entity.pdbx_description
1 polymer ?
#
loop_
_entity_poly.entity_id
_entity_poly.type
_entity_poly.pdbx_seq_one_letter_code
_entity_poly.pdbx_strand_id
1 'polypeptide(L)'
;MLGLDAVTNSGDLKDPDKLRSQLQQLKSGNVDGVMADVWWGATEPSAKSYKFDGYRQLLDMCKSTGLKVQLVTSFHQCGGNVGDTCDIPLPAFVTGHPDIWYKDQHGHEDKEYISLFADNVTIEGRTPLQMYSDWFDALSSTFAADMGSVIEEIQVGMGPAGELRYPAYQLSEWKFCGIGAFQCYDANARASLAAAAKSAGHEDWSNPPAEAGDYNSHPGDAAFFQSGYKSDFGRFFLKWYSGALLQHGGEVLKRAQQAFSKSGVRLAGKVAGIHWWYKSEHHAAELTSGYYNADGNDGYDSIAAVFQTVGAGIDFTCMEMADSEQSSDCASGPEELVQQVVKGTSAHAIALGGENALPRFDDTAYGRIESYKSGMNVFTYLRLGDDLLNGDNWNRFQGFVNQHGSKAMPQLSQEEVNMRQKLQRAQEAARNESHTELGRWKKQVAQLDSVLAESDEAQRCAAKVLKHQRYGRVLLMLSFGRQAVNVFFDGVNAAALPAVAPDSTRRDRCGRAFWSFPVYSASGANTRGPLLQGRALIFESGNEEQTIQAAVDEDGDVLQITSGYECPFGTQLLADFDQCRSAAGGLDLPFRFDGARLTGCRLQRLANVIVFNGRSHESDNFTQPICVRRFFRHLAWEAAQKTDSEAKGLRLFCFAWTTWKPADLALLDEVRHTFRKCDGYKIFSDRMPHGKDDADVVTVRVPHQPAGRSDANWLYHRNMVGLMPTWKHMLESETREQFDWFLNVEFDHLLFPSLLRSTIAEYLSILHTGRKEQQRNVRGPLLLMFGNAFVFNKELVTMMHDQWASLGQTAPAGHPAVGCPSFMEGRFEWPDSCSQDIVYPNMVSVALAPPVPAYGAAGCGQKPNDFPLACFEYSRQPVVDTGLDQLGLVREIANVRGLSSEAEAEAHYAGGPLAPHAELLFTAKDVPLFHHLGDPAARRTARELLDA
;
A
#
# COMPACT_ATOMS: atom_id res chain seq x y z
N MET A 1 26.89 3.80 -15.57
CA MET A 1 27.93 3.93 -14.52
C MET A 1 29.27 4.35 -15.12
N LEU A 2 30.02 5.23 -14.46
CA LEU A 2 31.40 5.59 -14.82
C LEU A 2 32.39 4.45 -14.50
N GLY A 3 33.67 4.55 -14.86
CA GLY A 3 34.69 3.61 -14.38
C GLY A 3 34.78 3.59 -12.85
N LEU A 4 35.06 2.42 -12.25
CA LEU A 4 35.11 2.26 -10.78
C LEU A 4 36.13 3.21 -10.11
N ASP A 5 37.24 3.49 -10.79
CA ASP A 5 38.28 4.41 -10.34
C ASP A 5 38.22 5.79 -11.02
N ALA A 6 37.02 6.23 -11.44
CA ALA A 6 36.81 7.59 -11.94
C ALA A 6 37.36 8.64 -10.95
N VAL A 7 37.19 8.39 -9.64
CA VAL A 7 37.98 9.03 -8.58
C VAL A 7 38.86 7.96 -7.94
N THR A 8 40.15 8.24 -7.83
CA THR A 8 41.15 7.30 -7.31
C THR A 8 41.06 7.18 -5.78
N ASN A 9 41.76 6.20 -5.21
CA ASN A 9 41.90 6.06 -3.74
C ASN A 9 42.51 7.31 -3.06
N SER A 10 43.27 8.14 -3.79
CA SER A 10 43.79 9.41 -3.26
C SER A 10 42.75 10.54 -3.22
N GLY A 11 41.56 10.32 -3.78
CA GLY A 11 40.49 11.32 -3.90
C GLY A 11 40.61 12.22 -5.14
N ASP A 12 41.47 11.87 -6.09
CA ASP A 12 41.73 12.65 -7.31
C ASP A 12 40.92 12.11 -8.49
N LEU A 13 40.48 13.01 -9.38
CA LEU A 13 39.78 12.61 -10.62
C LEU A 13 40.78 11.97 -11.60
N LYS A 14 40.52 10.72 -12.01
CA LYS A 14 41.37 9.99 -12.94
C LYS A 14 41.16 10.48 -14.38
N ASP A 15 42.27 10.76 -15.05
CA ASP A 15 42.33 11.19 -16.46
C ASP A 15 41.19 12.14 -16.89
N PRO A 16 41.20 13.40 -16.36
CA PRO A 16 40.11 14.34 -16.57
C PRO A 16 39.80 14.64 -18.05
N ASP A 17 40.80 14.61 -18.92
CA ASP A 17 40.64 14.90 -20.35
C ASP A 17 40.02 13.73 -21.12
N LYS A 18 40.42 12.49 -20.81
CA LYS A 18 39.75 11.30 -21.35
C LYS A 18 38.31 11.26 -20.89
N LEU A 19 38.05 11.45 -19.59
CA LEU A 19 36.70 11.41 -19.04
C LEU A 19 35.81 12.49 -19.68
N ARG A 20 36.31 13.71 -19.85
CA ARG A 20 35.56 14.79 -20.53
C ARG A 20 35.14 14.37 -21.95
N SER A 21 36.03 13.72 -22.70
CA SER A 21 35.73 13.25 -24.05
C SER A 21 34.67 12.14 -24.04
N GLN A 22 34.76 11.21 -23.09
CA GLN A 22 33.77 10.15 -22.90
C GLN A 22 32.39 10.71 -22.51
N LEU A 23 32.33 11.67 -21.60
CA LEU A 23 31.08 12.35 -21.20
C LEU A 23 30.42 13.08 -22.39
N GLN A 24 31.21 13.74 -23.25
CA GLN A 24 30.70 14.36 -24.46
C GLN A 24 30.15 13.33 -25.46
N GLN A 25 30.80 12.18 -25.58
CA GLN A 25 30.30 11.08 -26.42
C GLN A 25 28.99 10.51 -25.86
N LEU A 26 28.90 10.25 -24.55
CA LEU A 26 27.65 9.83 -23.90
C LEU A 26 26.51 10.81 -24.17
N LYS A 27 26.78 12.12 -24.02
CA LYS A 27 25.76 13.15 -24.29
C LYS A 27 25.31 13.17 -25.74
N SER A 28 26.22 12.97 -26.70
CA SER A 28 25.87 12.89 -28.12
C SER A 28 25.06 11.63 -28.47
N GLY A 29 25.14 10.59 -27.64
CA GLY A 29 24.29 9.39 -27.69
C GLY A 29 22.95 9.50 -26.96
N ASN A 30 22.52 10.71 -26.57
CA ASN A 30 21.26 10.98 -25.85
C ASN A 30 21.17 10.33 -24.45
N VAL A 31 22.31 10.04 -23.82
CA VAL A 31 22.32 9.60 -22.41
C VAL A 31 21.91 10.76 -21.50
N ASP A 32 21.01 10.48 -20.54
CA ASP A 32 20.48 11.48 -19.60
C ASP A 32 21.50 11.88 -18.52
N GLY A 33 22.26 10.91 -18.02
CA GLY A 33 23.17 11.11 -16.90
C GLY A 33 24.16 9.96 -16.71
N VAL A 34 24.95 10.08 -15.64
CA VAL A 34 25.94 9.09 -15.23
C VAL A 34 25.79 8.76 -13.76
N MET A 35 26.22 7.57 -13.36
CA MET A 35 26.29 7.15 -11.96
C MET A 35 27.75 6.98 -11.56
N ALA A 36 28.12 7.45 -10.35
CA ALA A 36 29.48 7.38 -9.83
C ALA A 36 29.51 6.95 -8.36
N ASP A 37 30.43 6.02 -8.06
CA ASP A 37 30.75 5.57 -6.70
C ASP A 37 31.48 6.65 -5.91
N VAL A 38 30.93 7.03 -4.75
CA VAL A 38 31.56 7.94 -3.79
C VAL A 38 32.20 7.13 -2.67
N TRP A 39 33.47 6.75 -2.88
CA TRP A 39 34.20 5.81 -2.02
C TRP A 39 34.47 6.38 -0.64
N TRP A 40 34.01 5.69 0.40
CA TRP A 40 34.24 6.11 1.78
C TRP A 40 35.73 6.19 2.13
N GLY A 41 36.52 5.20 1.71
CA GLY A 41 37.97 5.16 1.92
C GLY A 41 38.72 6.37 1.35
N ALA A 42 38.30 6.85 0.18
CA ALA A 42 38.91 8.00 -0.47
C ALA A 42 38.42 9.34 0.12
N THR A 43 37.17 9.38 0.58
CA THR A 43 36.52 10.63 1.03
C THR A 43 36.66 10.90 2.52
N GLU A 44 36.95 9.91 3.36
CA GLU A 44 37.24 10.08 4.79
C GLU A 44 38.55 9.37 5.15
N PRO A 45 39.72 9.83 4.68
CA PRO A 45 41.00 9.17 4.96
C PRO A 45 41.39 9.17 6.45
N SER A 46 40.83 10.10 7.23
CA SER A 46 40.91 10.11 8.70
C SER A 46 39.56 10.52 9.28
N ALA A 47 39.25 10.06 10.49
CA ALA A 47 37.94 10.25 11.09
C ALA A 47 37.50 11.72 11.10
N LYS A 48 36.31 11.99 10.54
CA LYS A 48 35.68 13.31 10.36
C LYS A 48 36.44 14.29 9.45
N SER A 49 37.46 13.82 8.73
CA SER A 49 38.18 14.62 7.74
C SER A 49 37.69 14.28 6.34
N TYR A 50 36.67 14.99 5.88
CA TYR A 50 36.03 14.73 4.58
C TYR A 50 36.73 15.46 3.42
N LYS A 51 36.95 14.76 2.31
CA LYS A 51 37.52 15.30 1.07
C LYS A 51 36.67 14.88 -0.13
N PHE A 52 36.29 15.86 -0.95
CA PHE A 52 35.42 15.63 -2.11
C PHE A 52 35.91 16.32 -3.39
N ASP A 53 37.18 16.74 -3.45
CA ASP A 53 37.70 17.57 -4.55
C ASP A 53 37.63 16.89 -5.92
N GLY A 54 37.95 15.59 -6.03
CA GLY A 54 37.78 14.82 -7.26
C GLY A 54 36.31 14.73 -7.70
N TYR A 55 35.40 14.52 -6.75
CA TYR A 55 33.95 14.48 -7.01
C TYR A 55 33.38 15.84 -7.41
N ARG A 56 33.90 16.93 -6.84
CA ARG A 56 33.57 18.30 -7.25
C ARG A 56 33.95 18.53 -8.72
N GLN A 57 35.17 18.16 -9.11
CA GLN A 57 35.61 18.26 -10.50
C GLN A 57 34.74 17.42 -11.45
N LEU A 58 34.39 16.19 -11.05
CA LEU A 58 33.48 15.34 -11.82
C LEU A 58 32.12 16.01 -12.05
N LEU A 59 31.51 16.52 -10.98
CA LEU A 59 30.19 17.16 -11.04
C LEU A 59 30.21 18.41 -11.92
N ASP A 60 31.26 19.22 -11.84
CA ASP A 60 31.42 20.39 -12.69
C ASP A 60 31.54 20.00 -14.17
N MET A 61 32.22 18.89 -14.49
CA MET A 61 32.27 18.33 -15.85
C MET A 61 30.90 17.88 -16.34
N CYS A 62 30.17 17.08 -15.55
CA CYS A 62 28.82 16.62 -15.88
C CYS A 62 27.86 17.80 -16.08
N LYS A 63 27.91 18.79 -15.18
CA LYS A 63 27.13 20.04 -15.26
C LYS A 63 27.40 20.81 -16.55
N SER A 64 28.67 20.99 -16.90
CA SER A 64 29.06 21.70 -18.14
C SER A 64 28.65 20.94 -19.41
N THR A 65 28.56 19.61 -19.33
CA THR A 65 28.14 18.74 -20.45
C THR A 65 26.62 18.61 -20.54
N GLY A 66 25.89 18.97 -19.47
CA GLY A 66 24.44 18.84 -19.38
C GLY A 66 23.98 17.40 -19.10
N LEU A 67 24.80 16.64 -18.36
CA LEU A 67 24.47 15.30 -17.86
C LEU A 67 24.06 15.38 -16.39
N LYS A 68 23.07 14.57 -16.00
CA LYS A 68 22.69 14.34 -14.61
C LYS A 68 23.64 13.37 -13.92
N VAL A 69 23.63 13.36 -12.60
CA VAL A 69 24.50 12.49 -11.78
C VAL A 69 23.70 11.78 -10.70
N GLN A 70 23.88 10.47 -10.63
CA GLN A 70 23.52 9.64 -9.48
C GLN A 70 24.80 9.35 -8.69
N LEU A 71 24.79 9.56 -7.38
CA LEU A 71 25.94 9.28 -6.51
C LEU A 71 25.64 8.06 -5.64
N VAL A 72 26.56 7.09 -5.62
CA VAL A 72 26.48 5.92 -4.74
C VAL A 72 27.28 6.20 -3.48
N THR A 73 26.69 6.02 -2.29
CA THR A 73 27.40 6.18 -1.02
C THR A 73 28.14 4.89 -0.69
N SER A 74 29.33 4.73 -1.27
CA SER A 74 30.07 3.46 -1.29
C SER A 74 30.82 3.23 0.02
N PHE A 75 30.07 2.84 1.07
CA PHE A 75 30.59 2.39 2.37
C PHE A 75 31.15 0.95 2.34
N HIS A 76 31.59 0.51 1.17
CA HIS A 76 32.17 -0.80 0.90
C HIS A 76 33.49 -0.65 0.15
N GLN A 77 34.30 -1.71 0.13
CA GLN A 77 35.55 -1.76 -0.64
C GLN A 77 35.28 -1.93 -2.15
N CYS A 78 36.03 -1.24 -3.01
CA CYS A 78 36.22 -1.65 -4.42
C CYS A 78 37.30 -2.72 -4.46
N GLY A 79 37.02 -3.88 -5.05
CA GLY A 79 37.98 -4.97 -5.19
C GLY A 79 37.50 -6.24 -4.50
N GLY A 80 37.53 -7.36 -5.22
CA GLY A 80 37.15 -8.68 -4.72
C GLY A 80 35.87 -9.26 -5.34
N ASN A 81 35.07 -8.45 -6.04
CA ASN A 81 33.87 -8.89 -6.75
C ASN A 81 34.08 -8.98 -8.28
N VAL A 82 33.09 -9.56 -8.99
CA VAL A 82 33.15 -9.74 -10.43
C VAL A 82 33.12 -8.37 -11.10
N GLY A 83 34.13 -8.06 -11.91
CA GLY A 83 34.21 -6.79 -12.64
C GLY A 83 34.95 -5.67 -11.89
N ASP A 84 35.41 -5.93 -10.65
CA ASP A 84 36.25 -4.97 -9.94
C ASP A 84 37.64 -4.89 -10.58
N THR A 85 37.97 -3.70 -11.06
CA THR A 85 39.27 -3.38 -11.67
C THR A 85 40.09 -2.41 -10.83
N CYS A 86 39.56 -2.00 -9.67
CA CYS A 86 40.25 -1.17 -8.69
C CYS A 86 40.35 -1.83 -7.31
N ASP A 87 41.23 -1.26 -6.50
CA ASP A 87 41.42 -1.61 -5.09
C ASP A 87 41.31 -0.32 -4.26
N ILE A 88 40.12 -0.08 -3.71
CA ILE A 88 39.81 1.09 -2.87
C ILE A 88 39.23 0.55 -1.57
N PRO A 89 40.05 0.41 -0.50
CA PRO A 89 39.61 -0.16 0.76
C PRO A 89 38.73 0.80 1.55
N LEU A 90 38.08 0.30 2.60
CA LEU A 90 37.49 1.14 3.64
C LEU A 90 38.56 1.99 4.36
N PRO A 91 38.17 3.09 5.06
CA PRO A 91 39.14 3.92 5.76
C PRO A 91 40.04 3.14 6.73
N ALA A 92 41.32 3.51 6.78
CA ALA A 92 42.32 2.79 7.58
C ALA A 92 41.99 2.72 9.08
N PHE A 93 41.31 3.74 9.61
CA PHE A 93 40.88 3.77 11.02
C PHE A 93 39.71 2.81 11.32
N VAL A 94 39.03 2.32 10.28
CA VAL A 94 38.00 1.28 10.38
C VAL A 94 38.64 -0.09 10.18
N THR A 95 39.43 -0.26 9.12
CA THR A 95 40.07 -1.56 8.78
C THR A 95 41.03 -2.06 9.85
N GLY A 96 41.61 -1.15 10.64
CA GLY A 96 42.43 -1.48 11.81
C GLY A 96 41.66 -1.93 13.06
N HIS A 97 40.34 -1.81 13.11
CA HIS A 97 39.53 -2.19 14.26
C HIS A 97 39.17 -3.69 14.22
N PRO A 98 39.38 -4.46 15.31
CA PRO A 98 39.04 -5.88 15.35
C PRO A 98 37.53 -6.11 15.54
N ASP A 99 37.07 -7.31 15.20
CA ASP A 99 35.75 -7.86 15.57
C ASP A 99 34.51 -7.05 15.13
N ILE A 100 34.61 -6.36 14.00
CA ILE A 100 33.51 -5.62 13.36
C ILE A 100 33.12 -6.17 11.99
N TRP A 101 33.73 -7.27 11.56
CA TRP A 101 33.62 -7.85 10.22
C TRP A 101 32.62 -8.99 10.22
N TYR A 102 31.95 -9.19 9.08
CA TYR A 102 31.15 -10.40 8.88
C TYR A 102 32.05 -11.64 8.97
N LYS A 103 31.54 -12.73 9.55
CA LYS A 103 32.27 -13.99 9.62
C LYS A 103 31.43 -15.15 9.14
N ASP A 104 32.05 -16.03 8.37
CA ASP A 104 31.48 -17.32 7.97
C ASP A 104 31.66 -18.38 9.06
N GLN A 105 31.15 -19.59 8.81
CA GLN A 105 31.20 -20.69 9.76
C GLN A 105 32.60 -21.23 10.08
N HIS A 106 33.59 -20.92 9.23
CA HIS A 106 35.00 -21.27 9.42
C HIS A 106 35.77 -20.15 10.13
N GLY A 107 35.13 -19.02 10.40
CA GLY A 107 35.70 -17.85 11.04
C GLY A 107 36.47 -16.94 10.09
N HIS A 108 36.33 -17.11 8.77
CA HIS A 108 36.91 -16.18 7.79
C HIS A 108 36.18 -14.84 7.86
N GLU A 109 36.96 -13.75 7.86
CA GLU A 109 36.43 -12.39 7.90
C GLU A 109 36.25 -11.83 6.49
N ASP A 110 35.05 -11.29 6.22
CA ASP A 110 34.83 -10.42 5.08
C ASP A 110 35.01 -8.95 5.51
N LYS A 111 35.97 -8.26 4.88
CA LYS A 111 36.33 -6.87 5.20
C LYS A 111 35.81 -5.86 4.17
N GLU A 112 34.94 -6.29 3.28
CA GLU A 112 34.36 -5.42 2.26
C GLU A 112 33.40 -4.41 2.89
N TYR A 113 32.68 -4.81 3.94
CA TYR A 113 31.70 -4.00 4.66
C TYR A 113 31.73 -4.30 6.17
N ILE A 114 31.33 -3.32 7.00
CA ILE A 114 31.21 -3.53 8.46
C ILE A 114 29.98 -4.40 8.74
N SER A 115 30.12 -5.46 9.55
CA SER A 115 28.98 -6.30 9.93
C SER A 115 27.84 -5.46 10.49
N LEU A 116 26.61 -5.67 10.01
CA LEU A 116 25.44 -4.97 10.55
C LEU A 116 25.23 -5.22 12.04
N PHE A 117 25.75 -6.33 12.56
CA PHE A 117 25.69 -6.62 13.99
C PHE A 117 26.65 -5.74 14.80
N ALA A 118 27.59 -5.07 14.13
CA ALA A 118 28.48 -4.08 14.69
C ALA A 118 28.00 -2.63 14.50
N ASP A 119 26.78 -2.39 13.99
CA ASP A 119 26.20 -1.05 13.74
C ASP A 119 26.29 -0.06 14.91
N ASN A 120 26.32 -0.59 16.14
CA ASN A 120 26.38 0.16 17.39
C ASN A 120 27.71 -0.01 18.16
N VAL A 121 28.69 -0.72 17.60
CA VAL A 121 30.03 -0.85 18.19
C VAL A 121 30.79 0.46 17.99
N THR A 122 31.43 0.96 19.03
CA THR A 122 32.17 2.24 18.96
C THR A 122 33.55 2.03 18.34
N ILE A 123 33.83 2.72 17.24
CA ILE A 123 35.10 2.79 16.51
C ILE A 123 35.53 4.26 16.51
N GLU A 124 36.71 4.58 17.04
CA GLU A 124 37.21 5.97 17.09
C GLU A 124 36.19 6.99 17.65
N GLY A 125 35.44 6.59 18.67
CA GLY A 125 34.44 7.44 19.34
C GLY A 125 33.09 7.59 18.63
N ARG A 126 32.82 6.83 17.56
CA ARG A 126 31.53 6.80 16.85
C ARG A 126 31.08 5.38 16.54
N THR A 127 29.78 5.14 16.41
CA THR A 127 29.29 3.88 15.83
C THR A 127 29.26 3.94 14.30
N PRO A 128 29.29 2.80 13.57
CA PRO A 128 29.11 2.78 12.12
C PRO A 128 27.90 3.58 11.64
N LEU A 129 26.75 3.41 12.29
CA LEU A 129 25.54 4.20 11.97
C LEU A 129 25.75 5.72 12.16
N GLN A 130 26.57 6.15 13.11
CA GLN A 130 26.95 7.57 13.26
C GLN A 130 27.95 8.01 12.19
N MET A 131 28.89 7.14 11.80
CA MET A 131 29.84 7.43 10.72
C MET A 131 29.11 7.65 9.38
N TYR A 132 28.15 6.79 9.05
CA TYR A 132 27.32 6.95 7.85
C TYR A 132 26.54 8.27 7.90
N SER A 133 25.94 8.59 9.06
CA SER A 133 25.21 9.85 9.25
C SER A 133 26.11 11.08 9.07
N ASP A 134 27.28 11.11 9.73
CA ASP A 134 28.23 12.22 9.63
C ASP A 134 28.73 12.38 8.18
N TRP A 135 28.94 11.26 7.47
CA TRP A 135 29.36 11.27 6.07
C TRP A 135 28.25 11.79 5.15
N PHE A 136 26.98 11.39 5.35
CA PHE A 136 25.85 11.93 4.60
C PHE A 136 25.72 13.44 4.80
N ASP A 137 25.86 13.92 6.04
CA ASP A 137 25.82 15.35 6.35
C ASP A 137 26.96 16.12 5.66
N ALA A 138 28.16 15.54 5.62
CA ALA A 138 29.31 16.11 4.94
C ALA A 138 29.09 16.19 3.42
N LEU A 139 28.57 15.13 2.80
CA LEU A 139 28.22 15.10 1.37
C LEU A 139 27.13 16.13 1.06
N SER A 140 26.02 16.10 1.82
CA SER A 140 24.88 17.01 1.68
C SER A 140 25.32 18.48 1.77
N SER A 141 26.16 18.81 2.75
CA SER A 141 26.68 20.16 2.95
C SER A 141 27.61 20.60 1.82
N THR A 142 28.52 19.72 1.37
CA THR A 142 29.50 20.02 0.33
C THR A 142 28.86 20.24 -1.04
N PHE A 143 27.78 19.50 -1.33
CA PHE A 143 27.11 19.49 -2.62
C PHE A 143 25.72 20.15 -2.58
N ALA A 144 25.40 20.93 -1.55
CA ALA A 144 24.07 21.51 -1.33
C ALA A 144 23.51 22.27 -2.54
N ALA A 145 24.36 22.96 -3.30
CA ALA A 145 23.96 23.73 -4.49
C ALA A 145 23.67 22.85 -5.72
N ASP A 146 24.14 21.61 -5.75
CA ASP A 146 24.03 20.69 -6.88
C ASP A 146 22.98 19.59 -6.64
N MET A 147 22.60 19.36 -5.38
CA MET A 147 21.53 18.44 -4.99
C MET A 147 20.18 18.86 -5.58
N GLY A 148 19.45 17.90 -6.15
CA GLY A 148 18.19 18.14 -6.84
C GLY A 148 18.34 18.88 -8.18
N SER A 149 19.57 19.24 -8.59
CA SER A 149 19.84 19.89 -9.87
C SER A 149 20.69 19.02 -10.78
N VAL A 150 22.01 18.96 -10.56
CA VAL A 150 22.91 18.03 -11.26
C VAL A 150 22.84 16.66 -10.62
N ILE A 151 22.87 16.61 -9.29
CA ILE A 151 22.72 15.37 -8.55
C ILE A 151 21.23 15.10 -8.40
N GLU A 152 20.74 14.07 -9.07
CA GLU A 152 19.31 13.73 -9.09
C GLU A 152 18.93 12.59 -8.14
N GLU A 153 19.90 11.75 -7.77
CA GLU A 153 19.70 10.60 -6.90
C GLU A 153 20.93 10.33 -6.04
N ILE A 154 20.68 9.90 -4.80
CA ILE A 154 21.67 9.27 -3.93
C ILE A 154 21.26 7.81 -3.76
N GLN A 155 22.09 6.89 -4.24
CA GLN A 155 21.94 5.46 -4.00
C GLN A 155 22.72 5.10 -2.74
N VAL A 156 22.00 4.69 -1.70
CA VAL A 156 22.54 4.46 -0.37
C VAL A 156 23.14 3.06 -0.29
N GLY A 157 24.46 2.98 -0.07
CA GLY A 157 25.18 1.72 0.13
C GLY A 157 24.90 1.11 1.50
N MET A 158 24.46 -0.15 1.54
CA MET A 158 23.99 -0.84 2.77
C MET A 158 24.64 -2.21 3.00
N GLY A 159 25.75 -2.48 2.33
CA GLY A 159 26.42 -3.77 2.40
C GLY A 159 27.51 -3.92 1.34
N PRO A 160 28.00 -5.16 1.14
CA PRO A 160 28.95 -5.49 0.09
C PRO A 160 28.42 -5.08 -1.30
N ALA A 161 29.27 -4.53 -2.14
CA ALA A 161 28.97 -3.90 -3.44
C ALA A 161 27.91 -2.77 -3.35
N GLY A 162 27.68 -2.23 -2.15
CA GLY A 162 26.64 -1.25 -1.87
C GLY A 162 25.23 -1.84 -1.76
N GLU A 163 25.10 -3.16 -1.85
CA GLU A 163 23.83 -3.89 -1.87
C GLU A 163 23.34 -4.18 -0.45
N LEU A 164 22.03 -4.10 -0.22
CA LEU A 164 21.43 -4.56 1.04
C LEU A 164 21.46 -6.08 1.10
N ARG A 165 22.58 -6.69 1.48
CA ARG A 165 22.74 -8.13 1.65
C ARG A 165 23.91 -8.49 2.56
N TYR A 166 24.00 -9.77 2.90
CA TYR A 166 25.22 -10.36 3.47
C TYR A 166 26.26 -10.73 2.38
N PRO A 167 27.56 -10.82 2.72
CA PRO A 167 28.61 -11.30 1.81
C PRO A 167 28.59 -12.83 1.65
N ALA A 168 27.47 -13.38 1.17
CA ALA A 168 27.23 -14.83 1.15
C ALA A 168 27.95 -15.58 0.01
N TYR A 169 28.49 -14.89 -0.98
CA TYR A 169 29.10 -15.46 -2.20
C TYR A 169 30.45 -14.80 -2.55
N GLN A 170 31.37 -14.78 -1.57
CA GLN A 170 32.71 -14.21 -1.73
C GLN A 170 33.53 -14.99 -2.77
N LEU A 171 34.02 -14.33 -3.83
CA LEU A 171 34.67 -15.02 -4.96
C LEU A 171 35.97 -15.77 -4.61
N SER A 172 36.60 -15.46 -3.48
CA SER A 172 37.75 -16.21 -2.97
C SER A 172 37.39 -17.64 -2.58
N GLU A 173 36.16 -17.86 -2.11
CA GLU A 173 35.67 -19.13 -1.59
C GLU A 173 34.55 -19.75 -2.45
N TRP A 174 33.76 -18.90 -3.12
CA TRP A 174 32.53 -19.24 -3.82
C TRP A 174 32.70 -19.25 -5.34
N LYS A 175 31.98 -20.15 -6.00
CA LYS A 175 31.85 -20.23 -7.44
C LYS A 175 30.38 -20.34 -7.81
N PHE A 176 29.99 -19.61 -8.85
CA PHE A 176 28.65 -19.75 -9.40
C PHE A 176 28.39 -21.21 -9.82
N CYS A 177 27.31 -21.85 -9.38
CA CYS A 177 26.14 -21.34 -8.66
C CYS A 177 25.98 -21.93 -7.24
N GLY A 178 27.03 -21.99 -6.43
CA GLY A 178 26.94 -22.50 -5.05
C GLY A 178 25.89 -21.79 -4.19
N ILE A 179 25.35 -22.46 -3.17
CA ILE A 179 24.32 -21.89 -2.27
C ILE A 179 24.80 -20.71 -1.41
N GLY A 180 26.11 -20.50 -1.31
CA GLY A 180 26.69 -19.49 -0.43
C GLY A 180 26.77 -19.94 1.03
N ALA A 181 27.10 -19.03 1.94
CA ALA A 181 27.21 -19.31 3.37
C ALA A 181 26.59 -18.21 4.22
N PHE A 182 25.99 -18.57 5.36
CA PHE A 182 25.50 -17.60 6.34
C PHE A 182 26.68 -16.84 6.99
N GLN A 183 26.54 -15.52 7.12
CA GLN A 183 27.63 -14.61 7.51
C GLN A 183 27.45 -14.05 8.94
N CYS A 184 26.93 -14.86 9.85
CA CYS A 184 26.51 -14.44 11.20
C CYS A 184 27.32 -15.10 12.33
N TYR A 185 28.60 -15.39 12.09
CA TYR A 185 29.47 -16.04 13.07
C TYR A 185 30.38 -15.08 13.84
N ASP A 186 30.29 -13.77 13.58
CA ASP A 186 30.99 -12.76 14.37
C ASP A 186 30.41 -12.66 15.80
N ALA A 187 31.21 -12.14 16.74
CA ALA A 187 30.84 -12.13 18.15
C ALA A 187 29.54 -11.35 18.42
N ASN A 188 29.28 -10.27 17.67
CA ASN A 188 28.07 -9.46 17.84
C ASN A 188 26.85 -10.18 17.27
N ALA A 189 26.98 -10.82 16.10
CA ALA A 189 25.93 -11.64 15.51
C ALA A 189 25.52 -12.80 16.42
N ARG A 190 26.50 -13.51 16.97
CA ARG A 190 26.30 -14.63 17.90
C ARG A 190 25.61 -14.18 19.19
N ALA A 191 25.98 -13.02 19.73
CA ALA A 191 25.31 -12.44 20.89
C ALA A 191 23.86 -12.02 20.57
N SER A 192 23.62 -11.43 19.38
CA SER A 192 22.28 -11.06 18.90
C SER A 192 21.37 -12.29 18.76
N LEU A 193 21.86 -13.36 18.12
CA LEU A 193 21.12 -14.61 17.95
C LEU A 193 20.78 -15.25 19.30
N ALA A 194 21.76 -15.32 20.21
CA ALA A 194 21.52 -15.87 21.54
C ALA A 194 20.45 -15.08 22.32
N ALA A 195 20.44 -13.75 22.21
CA ALA A 195 19.41 -12.91 22.83
C ALA A 195 18.03 -13.11 22.19
N ALA A 196 17.95 -13.25 20.87
CA ALA A 196 16.71 -13.56 20.15
C ALA A 196 16.17 -14.94 20.55
N ALA A 197 17.04 -15.95 20.62
CA ALA A 197 16.71 -17.32 20.99
C ALA A 197 16.16 -17.40 22.42
N LYS A 198 16.82 -16.71 23.36
CA LYS A 198 16.34 -16.57 24.73
C LYS A 198 14.97 -15.87 24.81
N SER A 199 14.77 -14.81 24.04
CA SER A 199 13.50 -14.07 24.02
C SER A 199 12.34 -14.89 23.45
N ALA A 200 12.64 -15.82 22.53
CA ALA A 200 11.69 -16.78 21.98
C ALA A 200 11.43 -17.97 22.92
N GLY A 201 12.12 -18.08 24.06
CA GLY A 201 11.99 -19.22 24.98
C GLY A 201 12.73 -20.48 24.53
N HIS A 202 13.62 -20.36 23.55
CA HIS A 202 14.38 -21.45 22.93
C HIS A 202 15.88 -21.18 23.02
N GLU A 203 16.46 -21.21 24.22
CA GLU A 203 17.90 -20.96 24.41
C GLU A 203 18.80 -21.95 23.64
N ASP A 204 18.27 -23.13 23.28
CA ASP A 204 18.91 -24.12 22.42
C ASP A 204 19.07 -23.66 20.96
N TRP A 205 18.35 -22.62 20.53
CA TRP A 205 18.44 -22.03 19.18
C TRP A 205 19.48 -20.91 19.05
N SER A 206 20.41 -20.80 20.00
CA SER A 206 21.42 -19.73 20.06
C SER A 206 22.57 -19.85 19.06
N ASN A 207 22.48 -20.77 18.09
CA ASN A 207 23.53 -21.05 17.11
C ASN A 207 22.94 -21.03 15.69
N PRO A 208 23.68 -20.57 14.67
CA PRO A 208 23.28 -20.77 13.28
C PRO A 208 23.14 -22.27 12.93
N PRO A 209 22.42 -22.60 11.86
CA PRO A 209 22.20 -23.99 11.46
C PRO A 209 23.52 -24.72 11.18
N ALA A 210 23.74 -25.85 11.85
CA ALA A 210 24.98 -26.63 11.70
C ALA A 210 25.11 -27.33 10.34
N GLU A 211 23.99 -27.69 9.71
CA GLU A 211 23.94 -28.48 8.47
C GLU A 211 23.58 -27.62 7.24
N ALA A 212 24.09 -26.39 7.19
CA ALA A 212 23.86 -25.44 6.10
C ALA A 212 24.76 -25.66 4.87
N GLY A 213 25.68 -26.62 4.90
CA GLY A 213 26.67 -26.80 3.84
C GLY A 213 27.71 -25.68 3.81
N ASP A 214 28.48 -25.60 2.73
CA ASP A 214 29.51 -24.58 2.47
C ASP A 214 29.15 -23.75 1.22
N TYR A 215 29.95 -22.71 0.92
CA TYR A 215 29.76 -21.82 -0.23
C TYR A 215 29.36 -22.52 -1.53
N ASN A 216 30.02 -23.64 -1.87
CA ASN A 216 29.86 -24.35 -3.13
C ASN A 216 28.98 -25.61 -3.04
N SER A 217 28.32 -25.85 -1.90
CA SER A 217 27.37 -26.95 -1.79
C SER A 217 26.20 -26.74 -2.74
N HIS A 218 25.65 -27.84 -3.27
CA HIS A 218 24.31 -27.81 -3.84
C HIS A 218 23.28 -27.91 -2.70
N PRO A 219 22.05 -27.43 -2.90
CA PRO A 219 21.01 -27.50 -1.85
C PRO A 219 20.72 -28.92 -1.38
N GLY A 220 20.84 -29.91 -2.27
CA GLY A 220 20.70 -31.32 -1.95
C GLY A 220 21.80 -31.89 -1.06
N ASP A 221 22.94 -31.22 -0.92
CA ASP A 221 24.07 -31.66 -0.08
C ASP A 221 23.93 -31.18 1.37
N ALA A 222 23.07 -30.19 1.62
CA ALA A 222 22.92 -29.53 2.91
C ALA A 222 21.55 -29.83 3.52
N ALA A 223 21.52 -30.56 4.64
CA ALA A 223 20.26 -30.99 5.26
C ALA A 223 19.35 -29.80 5.65
N PHE A 224 19.94 -28.64 5.95
CA PHE A 224 19.17 -27.42 6.18
C PHE A 224 18.32 -27.02 4.97
N PHE A 225 18.87 -27.05 3.75
CA PHE A 225 18.15 -26.64 2.54
C PHE A 225 17.25 -27.74 1.96
N GLN A 226 17.42 -29.00 2.36
CA GLN A 226 16.47 -30.07 2.03
C GLN A 226 15.16 -29.95 2.81
N SER A 227 15.24 -29.66 4.12
CA SER A 227 14.04 -29.60 4.99
C SER A 227 14.19 -28.74 6.25
N GLY A 228 15.43 -28.52 6.72
CA GLY A 228 15.67 -27.75 7.94
C GLY A 228 15.15 -26.32 7.92
N TYR A 229 15.15 -25.65 6.76
CA TYR A 229 14.65 -24.29 6.60
C TYR A 229 13.14 -24.15 6.90
N LYS A 230 12.36 -25.22 6.73
CA LYS A 230 10.91 -25.28 7.07
C LYS A 230 10.65 -25.71 8.51
N SER A 231 11.66 -26.09 9.27
CA SER A 231 11.51 -26.41 10.69
C SER A 231 11.22 -25.16 11.50
N ASP A 232 10.70 -25.29 12.72
CA ASP A 232 10.44 -24.14 13.58
C ASP A 232 11.74 -23.36 13.91
N PHE A 233 12.85 -24.08 14.11
CA PHE A 233 14.18 -23.49 14.24
C PHE A 233 14.61 -22.77 12.94
N GLY A 234 14.42 -23.40 11.78
CA GLY A 234 14.77 -22.80 10.48
C GLY A 234 14.01 -21.50 10.22
N ARG A 235 12.69 -21.51 10.43
CA ARG A 235 11.84 -20.31 10.34
C ARG A 235 12.28 -19.23 11.33
N PHE A 236 12.57 -19.61 12.58
CA PHE A 236 13.08 -18.67 13.58
C PHE A 236 14.39 -18.02 13.12
N PHE A 237 15.37 -18.84 12.71
CA PHE A 237 16.69 -18.38 12.30
C PHE A 237 16.61 -17.49 11.06
N LEU A 238 15.86 -17.88 10.04
CA LEU A 238 15.71 -17.10 8.80
C LEU A 238 14.97 -15.78 9.05
N LYS A 239 13.93 -15.76 9.89
CA LYS A 239 13.27 -14.51 10.31
C LYS A 239 14.20 -13.59 11.08
N TRP A 240 15.05 -14.12 11.95
CA TRP A 240 16.06 -13.34 12.66
C TRP A 240 17.10 -12.78 11.69
N TYR A 241 17.65 -13.62 10.81
CA TYR A 241 18.72 -13.25 9.90
C TYR A 241 18.28 -12.23 8.85
N SER A 242 17.13 -12.44 8.20
CA SER A 242 16.55 -11.47 7.27
C SER A 242 16.03 -10.22 7.99
N GLY A 243 15.42 -10.38 9.17
CA GLY A 243 14.95 -9.27 9.99
C GLY A 243 16.07 -8.32 10.41
N ALA A 244 17.25 -8.85 10.76
CA ALA A 244 18.42 -8.03 11.07
C ALA A 244 18.90 -7.22 9.86
N LEU A 245 18.88 -7.81 8.65
CA LEU A 245 19.20 -7.11 7.41
C LEU A 245 18.19 -5.99 7.09
N LEU A 246 16.89 -6.28 7.23
CA LEU A 246 15.83 -5.27 7.04
C LEU A 246 15.94 -4.12 8.04
N GLN A 247 16.26 -4.42 9.30
CA GLN A 247 16.47 -3.41 10.33
C GLN A 247 17.68 -2.51 10.00
N HIS A 248 18.80 -3.11 9.58
CA HIS A 248 19.98 -2.37 9.15
C HIS A 248 19.66 -1.43 7.99
N GLY A 249 19.06 -1.95 6.91
CA GLY A 249 18.66 -1.15 5.75
C GLY A 249 17.74 0.00 6.13
N GLY A 250 16.72 -0.24 6.97
CA GLY A 250 15.82 0.79 7.47
C GLY A 250 16.53 1.89 8.27
N GLU A 251 17.49 1.53 9.13
CA GLU A 251 18.23 2.50 9.95
C GLU A 251 19.22 3.33 9.13
N VAL A 252 19.91 2.74 8.15
CA VAL A 252 20.83 3.46 7.24
C VAL A 252 20.03 4.40 6.33
N LEU A 253 18.97 3.91 5.69
CA LEU A 253 18.11 4.71 4.81
C LEU A 253 17.45 5.87 5.55
N LYS A 254 17.01 5.67 6.79
CA LYS A 254 16.42 6.74 7.62
C LYS A 254 17.42 7.87 7.90
N ARG A 255 18.71 7.55 8.10
CA ARG A 255 19.77 8.56 8.27
C ARG A 255 20.06 9.32 6.98
N ALA A 256 20.09 8.61 5.85
CA ALA A 256 20.19 9.26 4.55
C ALA A 256 18.98 10.20 4.30
N GLN A 257 17.76 9.74 4.60
CA GLN A 257 16.54 10.56 4.52
C GLN A 257 16.67 11.84 5.35
N GLN A 258 17.18 11.74 6.58
CA GLN A 258 17.38 12.91 7.44
C GLN A 258 18.36 13.92 6.82
N ALA A 259 19.49 13.45 6.27
CA ALA A 259 20.53 14.29 5.68
C ALA A 259 20.11 14.94 4.35
N PHE A 260 19.25 14.28 3.56
CA PHE A 260 18.90 14.70 2.19
C PHE A 260 17.45 15.20 2.01
N SER A 261 16.56 15.08 3.02
CA SER A 261 15.12 15.43 2.91
C SER A 261 14.80 16.85 2.44
N LYS A 262 15.74 17.79 2.53
CA LYS A 262 15.56 19.20 2.14
C LYS A 262 16.20 19.54 0.80
N SER A 263 16.92 18.61 0.18
CA SER A 263 17.75 18.88 -0.99
C SER A 263 17.04 18.60 -2.33
N GLY A 264 15.88 17.93 -2.30
CA GLY A 264 15.11 17.60 -3.50
C GLY A 264 15.68 16.44 -4.33
N VAL A 265 16.76 15.81 -3.86
CA VAL A 265 17.35 14.60 -4.46
C VAL A 265 16.48 13.37 -4.16
N ARG A 266 16.43 12.42 -5.09
CA ARG A 266 15.79 11.11 -4.85
C ARG A 266 16.72 10.23 -4.03
N LEU A 267 16.15 9.35 -3.22
CA LEU A 267 16.90 8.29 -2.53
C LEU A 267 16.56 6.96 -3.15
N ALA A 268 17.58 6.14 -3.35
CA ALA A 268 17.45 4.75 -3.74
C ALA A 268 18.35 3.88 -2.87
N GLY A 269 18.09 2.59 -2.82
CA GLY A 269 18.98 1.59 -2.24
C GLY A 269 19.09 0.40 -3.17
N LYS A 270 20.27 -0.23 -3.20
CA LYS A 270 20.52 -1.35 -4.12
C LYS A 270 20.11 -2.68 -3.51
N VAL A 271 19.38 -3.49 -4.28
CA VAL A 271 19.00 -4.86 -3.91
C VAL A 271 19.57 -5.81 -4.96
N ALA A 272 20.31 -6.82 -4.51
CA ALA A 272 21.01 -7.76 -5.39
C ALA A 272 20.05 -8.75 -6.09
N GLY A 273 20.26 -9.02 -7.37
CA GLY A 273 19.59 -10.07 -8.13
C GLY A 273 20.20 -11.45 -7.90
N ILE A 274 19.73 -12.16 -6.87
CA ILE A 274 20.20 -13.52 -6.55
C ILE A 274 19.36 -14.55 -7.30
N HIS A 275 19.70 -14.75 -8.58
CA HIS A 275 18.87 -15.49 -9.51
C HIS A 275 19.08 -17.01 -9.50
N TRP A 276 20.20 -17.51 -8.97
CA TRP A 276 20.47 -18.95 -8.90
C TRP A 276 19.77 -19.58 -7.70
N TRP A 277 19.30 -20.82 -7.88
CA TRP A 277 18.36 -21.52 -6.99
C TRP A 277 16.98 -20.85 -6.83
N TYR A 278 16.67 -19.80 -7.58
CA TYR A 278 15.35 -19.15 -7.51
C TYR A 278 14.20 -20.10 -7.91
N LYS A 279 14.42 -21.00 -8.88
CA LYS A 279 13.38 -21.97 -9.31
C LYS A 279 13.25 -23.19 -8.40
N SER A 280 13.96 -23.20 -7.27
CA SER A 280 13.92 -24.29 -6.30
C SER A 280 13.19 -23.84 -5.05
N GLU A 281 12.44 -24.74 -4.42
CA GLU A 281 11.55 -24.41 -3.29
C GLU A 281 12.26 -23.74 -2.10
N HIS A 282 13.56 -24.01 -1.92
CA HIS A 282 14.33 -23.52 -0.79
C HIS A 282 15.02 -22.17 -1.04
N HIS A 283 15.11 -21.70 -2.30
CA HIS A 283 15.73 -20.41 -2.64
C HIS A 283 17.08 -20.17 -1.94
N ALA A 284 17.98 -21.16 -1.96
CA ALA A 284 19.04 -21.28 -0.94
C ALA A 284 20.02 -20.10 -0.95
N ALA A 285 20.36 -19.59 -2.13
CA ALA A 285 21.24 -18.44 -2.26
C ALA A 285 20.61 -17.12 -1.81
N GLU A 286 19.30 -16.95 -1.99
CA GLU A 286 18.55 -15.82 -1.45
C GLU A 286 18.58 -15.88 0.08
N LEU A 287 18.33 -17.07 0.66
CA LEU A 287 18.34 -17.26 2.12
C LEU A 287 19.71 -16.93 2.74
N THR A 288 20.82 -17.43 2.17
CA THR A 288 22.18 -17.13 2.68
C THR A 288 22.54 -15.65 2.52
N SER A 289 22.06 -15.01 1.46
CA SER A 289 22.23 -13.57 1.21
C SER A 289 21.34 -12.68 2.09
N GLY A 290 20.39 -13.27 2.82
CA GLY A 290 19.51 -12.59 3.79
C GLY A 290 18.10 -12.29 3.29
N TYR A 291 17.76 -12.71 2.07
CA TYR A 291 16.41 -12.55 1.51
C TYR A 291 15.59 -13.79 1.83
N TYR A 292 14.66 -13.67 2.79
CA TYR A 292 13.78 -14.78 3.15
C TYR A 292 12.63 -14.93 2.14
N ASN A 293 12.96 -15.39 0.93
CA ASN A 293 12.05 -15.61 -0.19
C ASN A 293 11.66 -17.09 -0.35
N ALA A 294 11.25 -17.74 0.74
CA ALA A 294 10.89 -19.16 0.75
C ALA A 294 9.83 -19.45 1.83
N ASP A 295 9.30 -20.68 1.85
CA ASP A 295 8.31 -21.12 2.86
C ASP A 295 7.07 -20.21 2.93
N GLY A 296 6.57 -19.78 1.76
CA GLY A 296 5.41 -18.89 1.63
C GLY A 296 5.69 -17.41 1.93
N ASN A 297 6.94 -17.02 2.17
CA ASN A 297 7.33 -15.63 2.39
C ASN A 297 7.77 -14.98 1.07
N ASP A 298 7.33 -13.74 0.83
CA ASP A 298 7.88 -12.87 -0.21
C ASP A 298 8.94 -11.96 0.41
N GLY A 299 10.21 -12.30 0.18
CA GLY A 299 11.34 -11.57 0.74
C GLY A 299 11.47 -10.15 0.17
N TYR A 300 11.13 -9.97 -1.11
CA TYR A 300 11.27 -8.68 -1.80
C TYR A 300 10.12 -7.72 -1.47
N ASP A 301 8.92 -8.22 -1.20
CA ASP A 301 7.82 -7.43 -0.63
C ASP A 301 8.23 -6.81 0.72
N SER A 302 8.85 -7.62 1.60
CA SER A 302 9.35 -7.13 2.90
C SER A 302 10.43 -6.05 2.75
N ILE A 303 11.32 -6.19 1.76
CA ILE A 303 12.33 -5.17 1.43
C ILE A 303 11.64 -3.90 0.92
N ALA A 304 10.70 -4.01 -0.03
CA ALA A 304 9.96 -2.88 -0.57
C ALA A 304 9.17 -2.13 0.52
N ALA A 305 8.59 -2.85 1.48
CA ALA A 305 7.92 -2.25 2.63
C ALA A 305 8.87 -1.38 3.48
N VAL A 306 10.11 -1.82 3.72
CA VAL A 306 11.11 -1.03 4.46
C VAL A 306 11.45 0.25 3.69
N PHE A 307 11.70 0.15 2.38
CA PHE A 307 12.04 1.29 1.53
C PHE A 307 10.89 2.31 1.44
N GLN A 308 9.65 1.83 1.41
CA GLN A 308 8.46 2.68 1.43
C GLN A 308 8.41 3.55 2.69
N THR A 309 8.84 3.06 3.86
CA THR A 309 8.78 3.82 5.12
C THR A 309 9.59 5.11 5.10
N VAL A 310 10.62 5.18 4.26
CA VAL A 310 11.50 6.36 4.11
C VAL A 310 11.30 7.08 2.77
N GLY A 311 10.44 6.56 1.88
CA GLY A 311 10.22 7.10 0.53
C GLY A 311 11.41 6.91 -0.41
N ALA A 312 12.20 5.84 -0.22
CA ALA A 312 13.30 5.48 -1.12
C ALA A 312 12.82 4.53 -2.22
N GLY A 313 13.42 4.60 -3.41
CA GLY A 313 13.25 3.62 -4.48
C GLY A 313 14.21 2.43 -4.33
N ILE A 314 13.93 1.34 -5.03
CA ILE A 314 14.83 0.20 -5.15
C ILE A 314 15.58 0.33 -6.48
N ASP A 315 16.90 0.14 -6.47
CA ASP A 315 17.67 -0.14 -7.68
C ASP A 315 18.01 -1.64 -7.72
N PHE A 316 17.67 -2.32 -8.81
CA PHE A 316 17.72 -3.78 -8.91
C PHE A 316 18.56 -4.26 -10.09
N THR A 317 19.36 -5.31 -9.89
CA THR A 317 20.26 -5.86 -10.91
C THR A 317 19.62 -7.01 -11.72
N CYS A 318 20.36 -7.61 -12.66
CA CYS A 318 19.93 -8.74 -13.51
C CYS A 318 18.88 -8.42 -14.59
N MET A 319 18.62 -7.15 -14.87
CA MET A 319 17.61 -6.72 -15.85
C MET A 319 17.90 -7.17 -17.30
N GLU A 320 19.15 -7.54 -17.60
CA GLU A 320 19.60 -7.96 -18.92
C GLU A 320 19.57 -9.47 -19.15
N MET A 321 19.45 -10.25 -18.07
CA MET A 321 19.58 -11.70 -18.11
C MET A 321 18.30 -12.36 -18.63
N ALA A 322 18.48 -13.43 -19.40
CA ALA A 322 17.40 -14.36 -19.75
C ALA A 322 17.64 -15.72 -19.12
N ASP A 323 16.55 -16.43 -18.78
CA ASP A 323 16.61 -17.76 -18.18
C ASP A 323 17.32 -18.76 -19.10
N SER A 324 17.11 -18.61 -20.42
CA SER A 324 17.73 -19.45 -21.44
C SER A 324 19.26 -19.32 -21.51
N GLU A 325 19.83 -18.26 -20.91
CA GLU A 325 21.27 -18.04 -20.85
C GLU A 325 21.91 -18.73 -19.63
N GLN A 326 21.10 -19.23 -18.69
CA GLN A 326 21.55 -19.78 -17.43
C GLN A 326 21.66 -21.31 -17.50
N SER A 327 22.60 -21.87 -16.74
CA SER A 327 22.72 -23.33 -16.64
C SER A 327 21.48 -23.93 -15.97
N SER A 328 20.95 -25.01 -16.56
CA SER A 328 19.84 -25.78 -15.97
C SER A 328 20.19 -26.37 -14.61
N ASP A 329 21.48 -26.62 -14.35
CA ASP A 329 21.97 -27.22 -13.11
C ASP A 329 21.88 -26.25 -11.91
N CYS A 330 21.63 -24.97 -12.17
CA CYS A 330 21.59 -23.91 -11.16
C CYS A 330 20.17 -23.54 -10.73
N ALA A 331 19.13 -24.15 -11.32
CA ALA A 331 17.72 -23.80 -11.09
C ALA A 331 17.51 -22.26 -11.10
N SER A 332 18.13 -21.59 -12.06
CA SER A 332 18.19 -20.14 -12.11
C SER A 332 16.92 -19.54 -12.73
N GLY A 333 16.47 -18.40 -12.21
CA GLY A 333 15.29 -17.67 -12.71
C GLY A 333 15.40 -16.15 -12.63
N PRO A 334 16.33 -15.52 -13.37
CA PRO A 334 16.45 -14.06 -13.39
C PRO A 334 15.18 -13.36 -13.91
N GLU A 335 14.47 -13.93 -14.88
CA GLU A 335 13.28 -13.27 -15.44
C GLU A 335 12.13 -13.25 -14.43
N GLU A 336 11.85 -14.36 -13.76
CA GLU A 336 10.81 -14.41 -12.73
C GLU A 336 11.19 -13.59 -11.49
N LEU A 337 12.47 -13.54 -11.14
CA LEU A 337 12.97 -12.70 -10.05
C LEU A 337 12.73 -11.20 -10.33
N VAL A 338 13.08 -10.70 -11.52
CA VAL A 338 12.81 -9.30 -11.91
C VAL A 338 11.31 -9.01 -11.84
N GLN A 339 10.47 -9.92 -12.33
CA GLN A 339 9.00 -9.76 -12.26
C GLN A 339 8.48 -9.68 -10.82
N GLN A 340 9.03 -10.47 -9.89
CA GLN A 340 8.68 -10.40 -8.48
C GLN A 340 9.00 -9.02 -7.89
N VAL A 341 10.19 -8.48 -8.18
CA VAL A 341 10.62 -7.17 -7.69
C VAL A 341 9.81 -6.03 -8.30
N VAL A 342 9.49 -6.09 -9.61
CA VAL A 342 8.59 -5.12 -10.27
C VAL A 342 7.21 -5.12 -9.60
N LYS A 343 6.68 -6.30 -9.27
CA LYS A 343 5.40 -6.44 -8.57
C LYS A 343 5.46 -5.86 -7.16
N GLY A 344 6.50 -6.16 -6.39
CA GLY A 344 6.68 -5.66 -5.01
C GLY A 344 6.81 -4.13 -4.97
N THR A 345 7.70 -3.57 -5.80
CA THR A 345 7.86 -2.10 -5.89
C THR A 345 6.58 -1.38 -6.31
N SER A 346 5.83 -1.96 -7.27
CA SER A 346 4.53 -1.45 -7.70
C SER A 346 3.48 -1.50 -6.58
N ALA A 347 3.40 -2.60 -5.82
CA ALA A 347 2.47 -2.76 -4.71
C ALA A 347 2.71 -1.74 -3.58
N HIS A 348 3.98 -1.37 -3.35
CA HIS A 348 4.38 -0.36 -2.38
C HIS A 348 4.44 1.07 -2.95
N ALA A 349 4.14 1.26 -4.23
CA ALA A 349 4.22 2.55 -4.93
C ALA A 349 5.58 3.26 -4.76
N ILE A 350 6.67 2.49 -4.74
CA ILE A 350 8.04 2.99 -4.72
C ILE A 350 8.66 2.90 -6.12
N ALA A 351 9.62 3.77 -6.41
CA ALA A 351 10.30 3.79 -7.69
C ALA A 351 11.21 2.56 -7.86
N LEU A 352 11.31 2.05 -9.08
CA LEU A 352 12.25 1.00 -9.46
C LEU A 352 13.30 1.57 -10.43
N GLY A 353 14.56 1.59 -10.01
CA GLY A 353 15.72 1.65 -10.88
C GLY A 353 16.15 0.25 -11.31
N GLY A 354 16.80 0.15 -12.46
CA GLY A 354 17.38 -1.11 -12.92
C GLY A 354 18.82 -0.97 -13.38
N GLU A 355 19.57 -2.05 -13.24
CA GLU A 355 20.94 -2.20 -13.71
C GLU A 355 21.12 -3.56 -14.41
N ASN A 356 22.03 -3.62 -15.39
CA ASN A 356 22.53 -4.91 -15.84
C ASN A 356 23.61 -5.44 -14.88
N ALA A 357 23.56 -6.74 -14.58
CA ALA A 357 24.52 -7.37 -13.66
C ALA A 357 25.89 -7.61 -14.32
N LEU A 358 25.90 -8.00 -15.60
CA LEU A 358 27.11 -8.31 -16.36
C LEU A 358 27.28 -7.36 -17.56
N PRO A 359 28.53 -7.08 -18.00
CA PRO A 359 28.77 -6.25 -19.18
C PRO A 359 28.28 -6.98 -20.44
N ARG A 360 27.29 -6.38 -21.14
CA ARG A 360 26.63 -6.95 -22.30
C ARG A 360 26.41 -5.90 -23.39
N PHE A 361 26.75 -6.20 -24.63
CA PHE A 361 26.71 -5.24 -25.76
C PHE A 361 25.80 -5.71 -26.91
N ASP A 362 25.08 -6.81 -26.71
CA ASP A 362 24.26 -7.49 -27.71
C ASP A 362 22.78 -7.13 -27.59
N ASP A 363 22.06 -7.28 -28.70
CA ASP A 363 20.64 -6.89 -28.81
C ASP A 363 19.71 -7.75 -27.94
N THR A 364 20.13 -8.96 -27.54
CA THR A 364 19.36 -9.81 -26.62
C THR A 364 19.28 -9.17 -25.25
N ALA A 365 20.42 -8.76 -24.69
CA ALA A 365 20.50 -8.07 -23.40
C ALA A 365 19.70 -6.75 -23.41
N TYR A 366 19.90 -5.91 -24.44
CA TYR A 366 19.12 -4.68 -24.59
C TYR A 366 17.63 -4.95 -24.72
N GLY A 367 17.23 -5.96 -25.50
CA GLY A 367 15.84 -6.36 -25.66
C GLY A 367 15.20 -6.88 -24.37
N ARG A 368 15.96 -7.51 -23.46
CA ARG A 368 15.48 -7.88 -22.12
C ARG A 368 15.26 -6.65 -21.25
N ILE A 369 16.23 -5.74 -21.19
CA ILE A 369 16.09 -4.48 -20.43
C ILE A 369 14.86 -3.70 -20.91
N GLU A 370 14.66 -3.58 -22.23
CA GLU A 370 13.49 -2.92 -22.81
C GLU A 370 12.16 -3.57 -22.40
N SER A 371 12.14 -4.89 -22.20
CA SER A 371 10.91 -5.59 -21.83
C SER A 371 10.37 -5.21 -20.45
N TYR A 372 11.25 -4.73 -19.56
CA TYR A 372 10.88 -4.27 -18.20
C TYR A 372 10.66 -2.75 -18.10
N LYS A 373 10.81 -2.01 -19.21
CA LYS A 373 10.75 -0.54 -19.25
C LYS A 373 9.49 0.05 -18.60
N SER A 374 8.35 -0.60 -18.72
CA SER A 374 7.08 -0.09 -18.16
C SER A 374 7.02 -0.14 -16.63
N GLY A 375 7.79 -1.03 -15.99
CA GLY A 375 7.89 -1.16 -14.54
C GLY A 375 9.02 -0.33 -13.92
N MET A 376 9.83 0.34 -14.74
CA MET A 376 11.09 0.96 -14.33
C MET A 376 11.08 2.48 -14.56
N ASN A 377 11.65 3.22 -13.63
CA ASN A 377 11.76 4.68 -13.67
C ASN A 377 13.07 5.15 -14.30
N VAL A 378 14.16 4.40 -14.09
CA VAL A 378 15.51 4.73 -14.56
C VAL A 378 16.27 3.44 -14.81
N PHE A 379 17.10 3.42 -15.86
CA PHE A 379 18.03 2.32 -16.10
C PHE A 379 19.47 2.83 -16.12
N THR A 380 20.33 2.20 -15.33
CA THR A 380 21.75 2.54 -15.22
C THR A 380 22.60 1.43 -15.84
N TYR A 381 23.16 1.70 -17.02
CA TYR A 381 23.99 0.73 -17.73
C TYR A 381 25.40 0.57 -17.12
N LEU A 382 25.80 -0.68 -16.86
CA LEU A 382 27.11 -1.12 -16.39
C LEU A 382 27.93 -1.63 -17.60
N ARG A 383 29.06 -1.01 -17.95
CA ARG A 383 29.69 0.20 -17.42
C ARG A 383 30.38 0.97 -18.54
N LEU A 384 30.64 2.27 -18.32
CA LEU A 384 31.48 3.06 -19.21
C LEU A 384 32.88 2.47 -19.28
N GLY A 385 33.32 2.19 -20.50
CA GLY A 385 34.65 1.72 -20.81
C GLY A 385 34.92 1.85 -22.31
N ASP A 386 36.17 1.62 -22.72
CA ASP A 386 36.56 1.73 -24.12
C ASP A 386 35.77 0.73 -25.00
N ASP A 387 35.41 -0.44 -24.47
CA ASP A 387 34.60 -1.44 -25.16
C ASP A 387 33.16 -0.97 -25.46
N LEU A 388 32.54 -0.20 -24.55
CA LEU A 388 31.21 0.37 -24.78
C LEU A 388 31.25 1.43 -25.88
N LEU A 389 32.30 2.26 -25.89
CA LEU A 389 32.42 3.40 -26.80
C LEU A 389 33.00 3.03 -28.17
N ASN A 390 33.32 1.76 -28.39
CA ASN A 390 33.97 1.28 -29.60
C ASN A 390 32.94 0.89 -30.69
N GLY A 391 33.06 1.52 -31.87
CA GLY A 391 32.49 1.05 -33.13
C GLY A 391 31.04 0.57 -33.03
N ASP A 392 30.84 -0.73 -33.28
CA ASP A 392 29.51 -1.35 -33.32
C ASP A 392 28.82 -1.40 -31.95
N ASN A 393 29.56 -1.53 -30.85
CA ASN A 393 28.98 -1.54 -29.51
C ASN A 393 28.34 -0.19 -29.19
N TRP A 394 29.04 0.90 -29.53
CA TRP A 394 28.51 2.24 -29.36
C TRP A 394 27.27 2.47 -30.22
N ASN A 395 27.28 2.03 -31.47
CA ASN A 395 26.12 2.16 -32.36
C ASN A 395 24.89 1.39 -31.82
N ARG A 396 25.08 0.17 -31.31
CA ARG A 396 23.99 -0.60 -30.67
C ARG A 396 23.50 0.07 -29.40
N PHE A 397 24.42 0.53 -28.55
CA PHE A 397 24.08 1.24 -27.32
C PHE A 397 23.29 2.52 -27.61
N GLN A 398 23.69 3.31 -28.62
CA GLN A 398 22.91 4.47 -29.06
C GLN A 398 21.52 4.07 -29.57
N GLY A 399 21.41 2.96 -30.31
CA GLY A 399 20.13 2.39 -30.72
C GLY A 399 19.24 2.07 -29.52
N PHE A 400 19.79 1.37 -28.53
CA PHE A 400 19.15 1.07 -27.25
C PHE A 400 18.71 2.34 -26.53
N VAL A 401 19.59 3.32 -26.30
CA VAL A 401 19.25 4.58 -25.61
C VAL A 401 18.14 5.35 -26.34
N ASN A 402 18.15 5.38 -27.68
CA ASN A 402 17.10 6.04 -28.45
C ASN A 402 15.75 5.31 -28.35
N GLN A 403 15.76 3.98 -28.28
CA GLN A 403 14.57 3.15 -28.06
C GLN A 403 14.06 3.28 -26.61
N HIS A 404 14.96 3.24 -25.63
CA HIS A 404 14.65 3.42 -24.22
C HIS A 404 14.10 4.83 -23.95
N GLY A 405 14.70 5.85 -24.56
CA GLY A 405 14.30 7.26 -24.44
C GLY A 405 13.06 7.65 -25.26
N SER A 406 12.60 6.83 -26.22
CA SER A 406 11.38 7.13 -26.99
C SER A 406 10.12 6.82 -26.16
N LYS A 407 9.62 7.87 -25.50
CA LYS A 407 8.34 8.06 -24.80
C LYS A 407 7.82 6.89 -23.94
N ALA A 408 7.97 7.03 -22.62
CA ALA A 408 7.00 6.55 -21.64
C ALA A 408 6.81 7.57 -20.50
N MET A 409 5.53 7.77 -20.15
CA MET A 409 4.90 8.47 -19.02
C MET A 409 5.06 9.99 -18.80
N PRO A 410 3.96 10.70 -18.46
CA PRO A 410 4.03 12.09 -18.02
C PRO A 410 4.71 12.15 -16.65
N GLN A 411 5.78 12.94 -16.54
CA GLN A 411 6.40 13.25 -15.26
C GLN A 411 5.36 13.91 -14.33
N LEU A 412 5.24 13.39 -13.10
CA LEU A 412 4.51 14.07 -12.03
C LEU A 412 5.11 15.47 -11.88
N SER A 413 4.24 16.48 -11.86
CA SER A 413 4.66 17.86 -11.72
C SER A 413 5.36 18.08 -10.37
N GLN A 414 6.29 19.04 -10.31
CA GLN A 414 6.95 19.42 -9.06
C GLN A 414 5.93 19.79 -7.96
N GLU A 415 4.73 20.25 -8.34
CA GLU A 415 3.62 20.49 -7.42
C GLU A 415 3.08 19.20 -6.80
N GLU A 416 2.94 18.11 -7.57
CA GLU A 416 2.50 16.81 -7.05
C GLU A 416 3.54 16.17 -6.12
N VAL A 417 4.83 16.30 -6.43
CA VAL A 417 5.92 15.85 -5.55
C VAL A 417 5.91 16.64 -4.24
N ASN A 418 5.79 17.96 -4.30
CA ASN A 418 5.73 18.83 -3.13
C ASN A 418 4.46 18.58 -2.28
N MET A 419 3.35 18.22 -2.92
CA MET A 419 2.09 17.92 -2.24
C MET A 419 2.13 16.56 -1.54
N ARG A 420 2.76 15.56 -2.15
CA ARG A 420 3.01 14.25 -1.54
C ARG A 420 3.97 14.34 -0.34
N GLN A 421 5.05 15.11 -0.45
CA GLN A 421 5.96 15.35 0.68
C GLN A 421 5.28 16.09 1.84
N LYS A 422 4.34 17.00 1.56
CA LYS A 422 3.52 17.64 2.60
C LYS A 422 2.56 16.67 3.28
N LEU A 423 1.95 15.76 2.53
CA LEU A 423 1.04 14.75 3.06
C LEU A 423 1.80 13.74 3.96
N GLN A 424 2.99 13.34 3.54
CA GLN A 424 3.86 12.43 4.29
C GLN A 424 4.34 13.04 5.62
N ARG A 425 4.74 14.33 5.62
CA ARG A 425 5.07 15.06 6.86
C ARG A 425 3.88 15.18 7.82
N ALA A 426 2.67 15.29 7.29
CA ALA A 426 1.45 15.32 8.11
C ALA A 426 1.13 13.93 8.73
N GLN A 427 1.41 12.85 8.00
CA GLN A 427 1.25 11.47 8.48
C GLN A 427 2.29 11.09 9.53
N GLU A 428 3.55 11.49 9.35
CA GLU A 428 4.62 11.29 10.35
C GLU A 428 4.36 12.07 11.66
N ALA A 429 3.81 13.29 11.56
CA ALA A 429 3.40 14.07 12.72
C ALA A 429 2.28 13.38 13.52
N ALA A 430 1.26 12.84 12.83
CA ALA A 430 0.18 12.09 13.45
C ALA A 430 0.66 10.78 14.11
N ARG A 431 1.68 10.12 13.52
CA ARG A 431 2.28 8.89 14.06
C ARG A 431 3.17 9.15 15.28
N ASN A 432 3.89 10.27 15.32
CA ASN A 432 4.69 10.64 16.49
C ASN A 432 3.83 11.05 17.69
N GLU A 433 2.65 11.65 17.47
CA GLU A 433 1.67 11.93 18.53
C GLU A 433 1.07 10.64 19.13
N SER A 434 0.77 9.63 18.30
CA SER A 434 0.26 8.35 18.79
C SER A 434 1.31 7.56 19.60
N HIS A 435 2.58 7.62 19.21
CA HIS A 435 3.69 7.01 19.96
C HIS A 435 3.96 7.70 21.31
N THR A 436 3.75 9.02 21.41
CA THR A 436 3.90 9.75 22.69
C THR A 436 2.74 9.47 23.65
N GLU A 437 1.51 9.31 23.15
CA GLU A 437 0.37 8.86 23.97
C GLU A 437 0.53 7.40 24.42
N LEU A 438 0.98 6.50 23.56
CA LEU A 438 1.29 5.11 23.94
C LEU A 438 2.41 5.03 24.99
N GLY A 439 3.41 5.92 24.90
CA GLY A 439 4.47 6.07 25.89
C GLY A 439 3.97 6.56 27.26
N ARG A 440 3.00 7.49 27.30
CA ARG A 440 2.31 7.91 28.52
C ARG A 440 1.46 6.78 29.12
N TRP A 441 0.76 6.04 28.26
CA TRP A 441 -0.11 4.95 28.68
C TRP A 441 0.68 3.78 29.29
N LYS A 442 1.80 3.38 28.67
CA LYS A 442 2.72 2.36 29.23
C LYS A 442 3.30 2.76 30.58
N LYS A 443 3.60 4.05 30.80
CA LYS A 443 4.08 4.57 32.09
C LYS A 443 3.00 4.52 33.18
N GLN A 444 1.75 4.80 32.83
CA GLN A 444 0.60 4.74 33.76
C GLN A 444 0.23 3.30 34.12
N VAL A 445 0.32 2.36 33.17
CA VAL A 445 0.10 0.93 33.43
C VAL A 445 1.21 0.37 34.34
N ALA A 446 2.47 0.71 34.10
CA ALA A 446 3.58 0.29 34.97
C ALA A 446 3.46 0.84 36.41
N GLN A 447 2.88 2.05 36.58
CA GLN A 447 2.55 2.59 37.91
C GLN A 447 1.40 1.82 38.58
N LEU A 448 0.37 1.42 37.83
CA LEU A 448 -0.74 0.60 38.34
C LEU A 448 -0.28 -0.81 38.75
N ASP A 449 0.61 -1.43 37.98
CA ASP A 449 1.19 -2.74 38.31
C ASP A 449 2.06 -2.68 39.58
N SER A 450 2.77 -1.57 39.80
CA SER A 450 3.55 -1.36 41.04
C SER A 450 2.66 -1.24 42.29
N VAL A 451 1.45 -0.70 42.16
CA VAL A 451 0.48 -0.56 43.26
C VAL A 451 -0.23 -1.89 43.56
N LEU A 452 -0.45 -2.72 42.53
CA LEU A 452 -1.05 -4.05 42.69
C LEU A 452 -0.07 -5.09 43.27
N ALA A 453 1.24 -4.86 43.16
CA ALA A 453 2.27 -5.72 43.74
C ALA A 453 2.42 -5.58 45.27
N GLU A 454 1.87 -4.52 45.90
CA GLU A 454 2.10 -4.20 47.32
C GLU A 454 0.96 -4.63 48.28
N SER A 455 -0.05 -5.41 47.85
CA SER A 455 -1.07 -5.91 48.78
C SER A 455 -1.42 -7.41 48.63
N ASP A 456 -1.09 -8.18 49.68
CA ASP A 456 -1.38 -9.61 49.82
C ASP A 456 -2.88 -9.96 49.91
N GLU A 457 -3.76 -8.96 50.04
CA GLU A 457 -5.22 -9.12 50.06
C GLU A 457 -5.85 -9.03 48.66
N ALA A 458 -5.28 -8.28 47.72
CA ALA A 458 -5.80 -8.16 46.36
C ALA A 458 -5.60 -9.44 45.54
N GLN A 459 -4.44 -10.10 45.69
CA GLN A 459 -4.15 -11.38 45.02
C GLN A 459 -5.08 -12.53 45.47
N ARG A 460 -5.57 -12.50 46.72
CA ARG A 460 -6.50 -13.52 47.26
C ARG A 460 -7.94 -13.37 46.78
N CYS A 461 -8.36 -12.17 46.42
CA CYS A 461 -9.70 -11.94 45.84
C CYS A 461 -9.76 -12.31 44.36
N ALA A 462 -8.69 -12.08 43.59
CA ALA A 462 -8.62 -12.43 42.16
C ALA A 462 -8.71 -13.94 41.91
N ALA A 463 -8.07 -14.75 42.76
CA ALA A 463 -8.05 -16.22 42.62
C ALA A 463 -9.41 -16.93 42.88
N LYS A 464 -10.37 -16.27 43.54
CA LYS A 464 -11.71 -16.84 43.80
C LYS A 464 -12.75 -16.53 42.72
N VAL A 465 -12.54 -15.48 41.92
CA VAL A 465 -13.45 -15.09 40.84
C VAL A 465 -13.24 -15.95 39.58
N LEU A 466 -12.03 -16.48 39.37
CA LEU A 466 -11.68 -17.27 38.19
C LEU A 466 -12.16 -18.73 38.18
N LYS A 467 -12.85 -19.21 39.23
CA LYS A 467 -13.26 -20.63 39.34
C LYS A 467 -14.72 -20.92 38.96
N HIS A 468 -15.52 -19.92 38.57
CA HIS A 468 -16.96 -20.10 38.33
C HIS A 468 -17.50 -19.64 36.95
N GLN A 469 -16.65 -19.43 35.94
CA GLN A 469 -17.12 -19.15 34.57
C GLN A 469 -16.75 -20.25 33.57
N ARG A 470 -17.36 -21.43 33.74
CA ARG A 470 -17.66 -22.33 32.62
C ARG A 470 -19.17 -22.31 32.43
N TYR A 471 -19.61 -22.03 31.20
CA TYR A 471 -20.98 -21.98 30.67
C TYR A 471 -21.72 -20.63 30.70
N GLY A 472 -22.02 -20.11 29.49
CA GLY A 472 -23.18 -19.25 29.19
C GLY A 472 -22.91 -17.79 28.84
N ARG A 473 -23.08 -17.41 27.56
CA ARG A 473 -23.11 -16.02 27.03
C ARG A 473 -24.31 -15.21 27.59
N VAL A 474 -24.12 -13.90 27.80
CA VAL A 474 -24.83 -12.73 27.18
C VAL A 474 -24.64 -11.46 28.03
N LEU A 475 -24.36 -10.34 27.34
CA LEU A 475 -24.12 -8.96 27.79
C LEU A 475 -25.24 -8.33 28.65
N LEU A 476 -24.88 -7.47 29.62
CA LEU A 476 -25.34 -6.06 29.69
C LEU A 476 -24.67 -5.29 30.85
N MET A 477 -24.46 -3.99 30.61
CA MET A 477 -24.04 -2.91 31.53
C MET A 477 -22.55 -2.87 31.94
N LEU A 478 -21.82 -1.91 31.35
CA LEU A 478 -21.03 -0.89 32.05
C LEU A 478 -20.44 0.10 31.03
N SER A 479 -21.26 1.04 30.57
CA SER A 479 -20.80 2.28 29.95
C SER A 479 -21.73 3.44 30.31
N PHE A 480 -21.93 3.64 31.62
CA PHE A 480 -22.33 4.94 32.15
C PHE A 480 -21.47 5.25 33.38
N GLY A 481 -20.70 6.34 33.28
CA GLY A 481 -20.08 7.02 34.42
C GLY A 481 -18.57 6.79 34.60
N ARG A 482 -17.76 7.60 33.91
CA ARG A 482 -16.56 8.23 34.50
C ARG A 482 -16.05 9.38 33.62
N GLN A 483 -16.80 10.48 33.62
CA GLN A 483 -16.19 11.78 33.94
C GLN A 483 -16.30 11.94 35.46
N ALA A 484 -15.19 12.31 36.10
CA ALA A 484 -14.99 12.68 37.51
C ALA A 484 -13.96 11.79 38.22
N VAL A 485 -12.67 11.97 37.89
CA VAL A 485 -11.60 12.16 38.89
C VAL A 485 -10.49 12.94 38.18
N ASN A 486 -10.49 14.26 38.36
CA ASN A 486 -9.30 15.12 38.35
C ASN A 486 -9.79 16.55 38.48
N VAL A 487 -9.90 17.05 39.72
CA VAL A 487 -9.77 18.48 40.06
C VAL A 487 -9.59 18.60 41.59
N PHE A 488 -8.47 19.25 41.95
CA PHE A 488 -8.07 19.93 43.21
C PHE A 488 -7.77 19.16 44.51
N PHE A 489 -6.46 19.05 44.79
CA PHE A 489 -5.90 19.67 45.99
C PHE A 489 -4.96 20.80 45.56
N ASP A 490 -5.37 22.06 45.79
CA ASP A 490 -4.47 23.07 46.33
C ASP A 490 -5.27 24.24 46.93
N GLY A 491 -5.10 24.38 48.25
CA GLY A 491 -5.15 25.63 49.03
C GLY A 491 -6.46 26.40 49.19
N VAL A 492 -7.23 26.14 50.27
CA VAL A 492 -7.79 27.20 51.15
C VAL A 492 -7.91 26.67 52.59
N ASN A 493 -7.63 27.57 53.54
CA ASN A 493 -7.42 27.38 54.98
C ASN A 493 -8.71 27.29 55.82
N ALA A 494 -8.60 26.52 56.91
CA ALA A 494 -9.16 26.68 58.27
C ALA A 494 -10.68 26.78 58.56
N ALA A 495 -11.10 25.86 59.43
CA ALA A 495 -11.98 26.04 60.59
C ALA A 495 -13.49 26.29 60.40
N ALA A 496 -14.31 25.25 60.60
CA ALA A 496 -15.39 25.20 61.61
C ALA A 496 -16.25 23.91 61.49
N LEU A 497 -16.11 23.02 62.49
CA LEU A 497 -17.16 22.21 63.16
C LEU A 497 -18.01 21.19 62.35
N PRO A 498 -18.61 20.17 63.02
CA PRO A 498 -18.04 19.26 64.02
C PRO A 498 -18.33 17.78 63.69
N ALA A 499 -17.63 16.91 64.43
CA ALA A 499 -17.68 15.45 64.34
C ALA A 499 -19.06 14.85 64.64
N VAL A 500 -19.42 13.81 63.87
CA VAL A 500 -20.33 12.73 64.32
C VAL A 500 -19.62 11.40 64.04
N ALA A 501 -19.28 10.70 65.12
CA ALA A 501 -18.71 9.35 65.07
C ALA A 501 -19.77 8.32 64.65
N PRO A 502 -19.39 7.25 63.93
CA PRO A 502 -20.31 6.19 63.56
C PRO A 502 -20.52 5.23 64.74
N ASP A 503 -21.78 5.07 65.18
CA ASP A 503 -22.13 3.97 66.07
C ASP A 503 -22.30 2.68 65.28
N SER A 504 -21.59 1.68 65.78
CA SER A 504 -21.41 0.34 65.28
C SER A 504 -22.53 -0.58 65.76
N THR A 505 -23.31 -1.17 64.86
CA THR A 505 -23.82 -2.52 65.10
C THR A 505 -24.10 -3.29 63.80
N ARG A 506 -23.34 -4.38 63.64
CA ARG A 506 -23.52 -5.57 62.78
C ARG A 506 -23.12 -5.47 61.29
N ARG A 507 -21.91 -5.96 61.04
CA ARG A 507 -21.43 -6.45 59.74
C ARG A 507 -21.82 -7.92 59.56
N ASP A 508 -22.09 -8.31 58.32
CA ASP A 508 -21.67 -9.61 57.80
C ASP A 508 -21.03 -9.44 56.41
N ARG A 509 -20.01 -10.25 56.13
CA ARG A 509 -19.06 -10.04 55.01
C ARG A 509 -19.75 -10.36 53.68
N CYS A 510 -19.68 -9.40 52.74
CA CYS A 510 -20.33 -9.34 51.41
C CYS A 510 -21.74 -8.69 51.37
N GLY A 511 -22.00 -7.72 52.25
CA GLY A 511 -23.27 -6.98 52.41
C GLY A 511 -24.05 -6.66 51.11
N ARG A 512 -25.26 -7.22 51.02
CA ARG A 512 -26.37 -6.75 50.19
C ARG A 512 -27.38 -6.02 51.07
N ALA A 513 -27.94 -4.91 50.61
CA ALA A 513 -29.18 -4.34 51.15
C ALA A 513 -30.03 -3.71 50.03
N PHE A 514 -31.31 -4.08 50.01
CA PHE A 514 -32.39 -3.52 49.18
C PHE A 514 -32.91 -2.22 49.81
N TRP A 515 -33.29 -1.23 48.98
CA TRP A 515 -34.27 -0.19 49.34
C TRP A 515 -35.14 0.20 48.14
N SER A 516 -36.44 0.32 48.40
CA SER A 516 -37.53 0.80 47.53
C SER A 516 -38.01 2.21 47.94
N PHE A 517 -38.99 2.76 47.19
CA PHE A 517 -39.91 3.90 47.43
C PHE A 517 -39.68 5.17 46.55
N PRO A 518 -40.70 6.07 46.35
CA PRO A 518 -41.92 5.92 45.57
C PRO A 518 -42.18 7.10 44.58
N VAL A 519 -43.18 6.95 43.69
CA VAL A 519 -43.63 7.92 42.65
C VAL A 519 -44.49 9.06 43.24
N TYR A 520 -44.30 10.29 42.76
CA TYR A 520 -45.29 11.37 42.81
C TYR A 520 -45.46 12.03 41.44
N SER A 521 -46.71 12.19 41.01
CA SER A 521 -47.11 12.97 39.84
C SER A 521 -47.56 14.38 40.25
N ALA A 522 -47.33 15.36 39.38
CA ALA A 522 -47.99 16.65 39.44
C ALA A 522 -48.48 17.00 38.03
N SER A 523 -49.79 17.15 37.89
CA SER A 523 -50.48 17.67 36.72
C SER A 523 -51.21 18.97 37.11
N GLY A 524 -51.33 19.89 36.17
CA GLY A 524 -52.18 21.09 36.26
C GLY A 524 -51.99 21.96 35.00
N ALA A 525 -52.88 21.82 34.01
CA ALA A 525 -53.92 22.81 33.64
C ALA A 525 -53.36 23.98 32.79
N ASN A 526 -54.00 24.55 31.76
CA ASN A 526 -55.32 24.44 31.13
C ASN A 526 -55.24 25.27 29.82
N THR A 527 -55.78 24.83 28.66
CA THR A 527 -56.66 25.60 27.73
C THR A 527 -56.86 24.92 26.36
N ARG A 528 -58.09 25.09 25.83
CA ARG A 528 -58.77 24.34 24.76
C ARG A 528 -58.79 25.09 23.41
N GLY A 529 -58.79 24.37 22.29
CA GLY A 529 -59.22 24.83 20.95
C GLY A 529 -59.02 23.75 19.85
N PRO A 530 -59.89 23.61 18.82
CA PRO A 530 -60.22 22.31 18.21
C PRO A 530 -59.41 21.88 16.97
N LEU A 531 -59.40 20.56 16.78
CA LEU A 531 -58.83 19.74 15.71
C LEU A 531 -59.35 20.06 14.29
N LEU A 532 -58.45 20.05 13.30
CA LEU A 532 -58.75 19.73 11.90
C LEU A 532 -57.68 18.77 11.36
N GLN A 533 -58.15 17.71 10.69
CA GLN A 533 -57.45 16.47 10.35
C GLN A 533 -56.57 16.60 9.10
N GLY A 534 -55.30 16.19 9.22
CA GLY A 534 -54.40 15.81 8.13
C GLY A 534 -53.45 14.71 8.65
N ARG A 535 -53.27 13.61 7.90
CA ARG A 535 -52.59 12.38 8.35
C ARG A 535 -51.10 12.61 8.64
N ALA A 536 -50.68 12.36 9.88
CA ALA A 536 -49.27 12.20 10.25
C ALA A 536 -48.93 10.70 10.40
N LEU A 537 -47.81 10.26 9.83
CA LEU A 537 -47.16 8.97 10.11
C LEU A 537 -46.18 9.19 11.27
N ILE A 538 -46.40 8.52 12.39
CA ILE A 538 -45.53 8.55 13.57
C ILE A 538 -44.67 7.29 13.57
N PHE A 539 -43.34 7.44 13.59
CA PHE A 539 -42.41 6.36 13.90
C PHE A 539 -41.98 6.48 15.37
N GLU A 540 -42.36 5.50 16.19
CA GLU A 540 -41.88 5.36 17.57
C GLU A 540 -40.50 4.67 17.55
N SER A 541 -39.47 5.34 18.09
CA SER A 541 -38.29 4.68 18.63
C SER A 541 -38.03 5.22 20.03
N GLY A 542 -37.92 4.31 21.00
CA GLY A 542 -37.91 4.64 22.42
C GLY A 542 -36.57 5.16 22.92
N ASN A 543 -36.50 6.44 23.26
CA ASN A 543 -36.20 6.97 24.60
C ASN A 543 -36.01 8.49 24.49
N GLU A 544 -36.75 9.22 25.34
CA GLU A 544 -36.98 10.68 25.38
C GLU A 544 -37.96 11.22 24.30
N GLU A 545 -39.07 11.80 24.77
CA GLU A 545 -40.11 12.45 23.95
C GLU A 545 -39.50 13.56 23.09
N GLN A 546 -39.40 13.36 21.78
CA GLN A 546 -39.22 14.45 20.81
C GLN A 546 -40.16 14.27 19.62
N THR A 547 -41.20 15.08 19.59
CA THR A 547 -42.16 15.15 18.49
C THR A 547 -41.61 16.12 17.43
N ILE A 548 -41.20 15.61 16.26
CA ILE A 548 -40.88 16.44 15.10
C ILE A 548 -42.18 16.70 14.35
N GLN A 549 -42.62 17.96 14.27
CA GLN A 549 -43.72 18.36 13.40
C GLN A 549 -43.13 18.93 12.10
N ALA A 550 -43.41 18.28 10.97
CA ALA A 550 -43.12 18.79 9.64
C ALA A 550 -44.45 19.15 8.97
N ALA A 551 -44.53 20.36 8.41
CA ALA A 551 -45.61 20.73 7.50
C ALA A 551 -45.14 20.49 6.06
N VAL A 552 -45.94 19.73 5.31
CA VAL A 552 -45.77 19.43 3.88
C VAL A 552 -46.91 20.08 3.10
N ASP A 553 -46.64 20.60 1.91
CA ASP A 553 -47.68 21.08 1.00
C ASP A 553 -48.29 19.94 0.15
N GLU A 554 -49.22 20.30 -0.75
CA GLU A 554 -49.98 19.34 -1.56
C GLU A 554 -49.12 18.56 -2.57
N ASP A 555 -47.88 19.00 -2.84
CA ASP A 555 -46.93 18.33 -3.74
C ASP A 555 -45.87 17.50 -2.98
N GLY A 556 -45.90 17.52 -1.64
CA GLY A 556 -45.05 16.69 -0.78
C GLY A 556 -43.74 17.31 -0.37
N ASP A 557 -43.53 18.61 -0.60
CA ASP A 557 -42.32 19.32 -0.19
C ASP A 557 -42.42 19.83 1.26
N VAL A 558 -41.35 19.65 2.03
CA VAL A 558 -41.28 20.04 3.45
C VAL A 558 -41.08 21.56 3.55
N LEU A 559 -42.10 22.29 3.97
CA LEU A 559 -42.06 23.75 4.05
C LEU A 559 -41.44 24.28 5.35
N GLN A 560 -41.42 23.50 6.43
CA GLN A 560 -40.80 23.94 7.69
C GLN A 560 -40.52 22.78 8.67
N ILE A 561 -39.33 22.78 9.27
CA ILE A 561 -39.00 21.99 10.47
C ILE A 561 -38.68 22.99 11.58
N THR A 562 -39.44 22.98 12.67
CA THR A 562 -39.11 23.74 13.88
C THR A 562 -38.61 22.78 14.95
N SER A 563 -37.34 22.89 15.33
CA SER A 563 -36.82 22.29 16.56
C SER A 563 -36.62 23.40 17.59
N GLY A 564 -37.41 23.41 18.66
CA GLY A 564 -37.09 24.22 19.84
C GLY A 564 -35.88 23.62 20.55
N TYR A 565 -34.81 24.39 20.74
CA TYR A 565 -34.22 24.72 22.06
C TYR A 565 -32.99 25.64 21.92
N GLU A 566 -32.91 26.58 22.86
CA GLU A 566 -31.91 27.63 23.03
C GLU A 566 -30.53 27.10 23.43
N CYS A 567 -29.47 27.82 23.05
CA CYS A 567 -28.08 27.49 23.35
C CYS A 567 -27.65 28.11 24.70
N PRO A 568 -27.12 27.34 25.67
CA PRO A 568 -26.62 27.91 26.91
C PRO A 568 -25.16 28.34 26.72
N PHE A 569 -24.96 29.64 26.46
CA PHE A 569 -23.76 30.48 26.67
C PHE A 569 -23.73 31.59 25.61
N GLY A 570 -24.50 32.66 25.83
CA GLY A 570 -24.13 34.03 25.44
C GLY A 570 -23.83 34.39 23.98
N THR A 571 -24.10 33.56 22.98
CA THR A 571 -24.00 33.94 21.56
C THR A 571 -25.38 34.16 20.95
N GLN A 572 -25.69 35.44 20.69
CA GLN A 572 -26.86 35.84 19.91
C GLN A 572 -26.45 35.95 18.43
N LEU A 573 -27.26 35.42 17.52
CA LEU A 573 -27.07 35.55 16.08
C LEU A 573 -27.28 37.03 15.68
N LEU A 574 -26.23 37.74 15.28
CA LEU A 574 -26.36 39.12 14.78
C LEU A 574 -26.67 39.08 13.28
N ALA A 575 -27.84 39.58 12.89
CA ALA A 575 -28.40 39.38 11.55
C ALA A 575 -28.18 40.56 10.59
N ASP A 576 -27.67 41.71 11.06
CA ASP A 576 -27.44 42.87 10.21
C ASP A 576 -26.25 43.76 10.64
N PHE A 577 -25.94 44.70 9.73
CA PHE A 577 -24.78 45.60 9.79
C PHE A 577 -24.85 46.61 10.95
N ASP A 578 -26.04 47.02 11.38
CA ASP A 578 -26.21 48.01 12.44
C ASP A 578 -26.08 47.36 13.83
N GLN A 579 -26.47 46.09 13.96
CA GLN A 579 -26.23 45.29 15.16
C GLN A 579 -24.74 45.03 15.39
N CYS A 580 -23.97 44.82 14.32
CA CYS A 580 -22.52 44.62 14.38
C CYS A 580 -21.78 45.93 14.76
N ARG A 581 -22.25 47.08 14.26
CA ARG A 581 -21.75 48.41 14.63
C ARG A 581 -21.97 48.71 16.12
N SER A 582 -23.14 48.36 16.65
CA SER A 582 -23.48 48.58 18.06
C SER A 582 -22.67 47.67 19.00
N ALA A 583 -22.37 46.44 18.57
CA ALA A 583 -21.52 45.51 19.32
C ALA A 583 -20.04 45.94 19.34
N ALA A 584 -19.51 46.45 18.23
CA ALA A 584 -18.14 46.98 18.16
C ALA A 584 -17.95 48.23 19.03
N GLY A 585 -18.95 49.11 19.11
CA GLY A 585 -18.95 50.27 20.01
C GLY A 585 -19.02 49.92 21.49
N GLY A 586 -19.52 48.73 21.85
CA GLY A 586 -19.57 48.23 23.23
C GLY A 586 -18.28 47.57 23.72
N LEU A 587 -17.31 47.30 22.83
CA LEU A 587 -16.08 46.57 23.12
C LEU A 587 -14.81 47.42 23.04
N ASP A 588 -14.94 48.74 22.86
CA ASP A 588 -13.86 49.73 22.83
C ASP A 588 -12.70 49.41 21.84
N LEU A 589 -13.03 48.66 20.78
CA LEU A 589 -12.08 48.33 19.72
C LEU A 589 -11.95 49.51 18.73
N PRO A 590 -10.73 49.95 18.36
CA PRO A 590 -10.55 51.11 17.49
C PRO A 590 -11.02 50.77 16.06
N PHE A 591 -12.21 51.22 15.71
CA PHE A 591 -12.79 51.13 14.36
C PHE A 591 -12.82 52.53 13.73
N ARG A 592 -11.97 52.79 12.72
CA ARG A 592 -12.06 54.02 11.90
C ARG A 592 -12.53 53.67 10.51
N PHE A 593 -13.58 54.36 10.07
CA PHE A 593 -14.09 54.31 8.69
C PHE A 593 -13.65 55.60 7.98
N ASP A 594 -12.96 55.45 6.86
CA ASP A 594 -12.82 56.54 5.89
C ASP A 594 -13.40 56.09 4.55
N GLY A 595 -14.24 56.94 3.97
CA GLY A 595 -15.22 56.57 2.96
C GLY A 595 -14.61 55.90 1.72
N ALA A 596 -15.18 54.74 1.38
CA ALA A 596 -15.11 54.08 0.07
C ALA A 596 -13.75 53.51 -0.39
N ARG A 597 -13.34 52.36 0.17
CA ARG A 597 -12.87 51.12 -0.54
C ARG A 597 -12.27 50.10 0.45
N LEU A 598 -12.62 48.82 0.29
CA LEU A 598 -11.97 47.68 0.95
C LEU A 598 -10.66 47.33 0.24
N THR A 599 -9.53 47.43 0.94
CA THR A 599 -8.27 46.78 0.56
C THR A 599 -7.80 45.92 1.73
N GLY A 600 -7.84 44.60 1.55
CA GLY A 600 -7.34 43.63 2.54
C GLY A 600 -8.29 42.48 2.88
N CYS A 601 -8.89 41.81 1.88
CA CYS A 601 -9.38 40.43 1.94
C CYS A 601 -9.90 40.06 0.55
N ARG A 602 -9.29 39.07 -0.13
CA ARG A 602 -9.88 38.48 -1.35
C ARG A 602 -11.07 37.63 -0.92
N LEU A 603 -12.27 38.18 -1.07
CA LEU A 603 -13.53 37.43 -1.12
C LEU A 603 -13.57 36.62 -2.43
N GLN A 604 -13.60 35.29 -2.34
CA GLN A 604 -13.98 34.43 -3.45
C GLN A 604 -15.26 33.68 -3.06
N ARG A 605 -16.30 33.89 -3.86
CA ARG A 605 -17.66 33.41 -3.64
C ARG A 605 -17.72 31.90 -3.94
N LEU A 606 -17.80 31.07 -2.89
CA LEU A 606 -18.32 29.70 -2.97
C LEU A 606 -19.71 29.70 -2.34
N ALA A 607 -20.65 29.02 -2.98
CA ALA A 607 -22.04 28.99 -2.53
C ALA A 607 -22.12 28.34 -1.13
N ASN A 608 -22.71 29.09 -0.19
CA ASN A 608 -23.25 28.64 1.09
C ASN A 608 -22.31 28.38 2.30
N VAL A 609 -21.17 29.07 2.43
CA VAL A 609 -20.50 29.19 3.75
C VAL A 609 -19.86 30.58 3.92
N ILE A 610 -20.16 31.26 5.03
CA ILE A 610 -19.38 32.42 5.51
C ILE A 610 -18.42 31.91 6.58
N VAL A 611 -17.11 31.98 6.33
CA VAL A 611 -16.07 31.67 7.33
C VAL A 611 -15.36 32.95 7.72
N PHE A 612 -15.38 33.29 9.01
CA PHE A 612 -14.48 34.30 9.58
C PHE A 612 -13.15 33.63 9.93
N ASN A 613 -12.04 34.20 9.44
CA ASN A 613 -10.70 33.76 9.80
C ASN A 613 -9.99 34.90 10.54
N GLY A 614 -9.93 34.80 11.86
CA GLY A 614 -9.15 35.68 12.72
C GLY A 614 -7.98 34.90 13.31
N ARG A 615 -6.74 35.24 12.94
CA ARG A 615 -5.56 34.79 13.67
C ARG A 615 -5.49 35.52 15.00
N SER A 616 -5.28 34.79 16.09
CA SER A 616 -4.64 35.34 17.29
C SER A 616 -3.47 34.44 17.71
N HIS A 617 -2.37 35.10 18.04
CA HIS A 617 -1.16 34.52 18.58
C HIS A 617 -1.37 33.95 19.99
N GLU A 618 -0.55 32.94 20.30
CA GLU A 618 -0.06 32.51 21.61
C GLU A 618 -0.96 31.78 22.62
N SER A 619 -0.37 30.69 23.13
CA SER A 619 -0.61 29.93 24.35
C SER A 619 -1.57 28.72 24.32
N ASP A 620 -1.09 27.67 24.98
CA ASP A 620 -1.47 26.26 24.96
C ASP A 620 -2.87 25.93 25.51
N ASN A 621 -3.33 24.74 25.12
CA ASN A 621 -4.43 23.92 25.66
C ASN A 621 -5.88 24.38 25.38
N PHE A 622 -6.57 23.72 24.44
CA PHE A 622 -8.04 23.63 24.47
C PHE A 622 -8.62 22.29 23.95
N THR A 623 -9.48 21.72 24.79
CA THR A 623 -10.51 20.71 24.50
C THR A 623 -11.48 21.15 23.40
N GLN A 624 -11.78 20.28 22.43
CA GLN A 624 -12.74 20.56 21.36
C GLN A 624 -14.21 20.51 21.83
N PRO A 625 -15.13 21.37 21.30
CA PRO A 625 -16.55 21.37 21.67
C PRO A 625 -17.37 20.29 20.94
N ILE A 626 -18.33 19.71 21.66
CA ILE A 626 -19.23 18.59 21.27
C ILE A 626 -20.17 18.89 20.08
N CYS A 627 -20.26 20.14 19.59
CA CYS A 627 -21.14 20.50 18.46
C CYS A 627 -20.66 20.02 17.08
N VAL A 628 -19.36 19.80 16.87
CA VAL A 628 -18.83 19.44 15.54
C VAL A 628 -19.21 18.01 15.14
N ARG A 629 -19.29 17.07 16.10
CA ARG A 629 -19.59 15.65 15.82
C ARG A 629 -21.04 15.38 15.35
N ARG A 630 -22.02 16.20 15.76
CA ARG A 630 -23.43 16.02 15.33
C ARG A 630 -23.71 16.60 13.94
N PHE A 631 -23.02 17.67 13.55
CA PHE A 631 -23.13 18.27 12.21
C PHE A 631 -22.62 17.32 11.12
N PHE A 632 -21.49 16.63 11.36
CA PHE A 632 -20.98 15.61 10.43
C PHE A 632 -21.90 14.39 10.29
N ARG A 633 -22.61 13.98 11.35
CA ARG A 633 -23.60 12.88 11.27
C ARG A 633 -24.84 13.26 10.46
N HIS A 634 -25.31 14.50 10.55
CA HIS A 634 -26.45 14.97 9.76
C HIS A 634 -26.09 15.11 8.28
N LEU A 635 -24.91 15.66 7.95
CA LEU A 635 -24.40 15.72 6.59
C LEU A 635 -24.14 14.33 5.99
N ALA A 636 -23.62 13.38 6.78
CA ALA A 636 -23.44 12.00 6.36
C ALA A 636 -24.79 11.30 6.11
N TRP A 637 -25.83 11.61 6.88
CA TRP A 637 -27.18 11.08 6.70
C TRP A 637 -27.89 11.68 5.47
N GLU A 638 -27.80 12.99 5.23
CA GLU A 638 -28.32 13.63 4.01
C GLU A 638 -27.58 13.15 2.75
N ALA A 639 -26.25 12.99 2.83
CA ALA A 639 -25.46 12.40 1.76
C ALA A 639 -25.87 10.94 1.50
N ALA A 640 -26.07 10.15 2.55
CA ALA A 640 -26.52 8.76 2.46
C ALA A 640 -27.91 8.62 1.83
N GLN A 641 -28.87 9.50 2.17
CA GLN A 641 -30.19 9.50 1.54
C GLN A 641 -30.15 9.91 0.07
N LYS A 642 -29.30 10.88 -0.28
CA LYS A 642 -29.10 11.30 -1.66
C LYS A 642 -28.49 10.18 -2.51
N THR A 643 -27.46 9.49 -2.01
CA THR A 643 -26.90 8.29 -2.67
C THR A 643 -27.90 7.14 -2.78
N ASP A 644 -28.77 6.93 -1.78
CA ASP A 644 -29.78 5.86 -1.82
C ASP A 644 -30.88 6.14 -2.88
N SER A 645 -31.23 7.43 -3.09
CA SER A 645 -32.13 7.84 -4.17
C SER A 645 -31.51 7.73 -5.57
N GLU A 646 -30.23 8.07 -5.71
CA GLU A 646 -29.47 7.94 -6.97
C GLU A 646 -29.24 6.45 -7.32
N ALA A 647 -28.95 5.60 -6.32
CA ALA A 647 -28.78 4.15 -6.49
C ALA A 647 -30.06 3.43 -6.96
N LYS A 648 -31.24 3.85 -6.46
CA LYS A 648 -32.55 3.27 -6.84
C LYS A 648 -32.99 3.61 -8.28
N GLY A 649 -32.38 4.63 -8.90
CA GLY A 649 -32.72 5.08 -10.25
C GLY A 649 -31.86 4.49 -11.38
N LEU A 650 -30.76 3.80 -11.08
CA LEU A 650 -29.85 3.24 -12.10
C LEU A 650 -30.47 2.00 -12.74
N ARG A 651 -30.61 1.91 -14.06
CA ARG A 651 -30.98 0.65 -14.75
C ARG A 651 -29.72 -0.13 -15.14
N LEU A 652 -29.55 -1.31 -14.57
CA LEU A 652 -28.36 -2.15 -14.67
C LEU A 652 -28.63 -3.40 -15.51
N PHE A 653 -27.80 -3.61 -16.53
CA PHE A 653 -27.76 -4.83 -17.32
C PHE A 653 -26.54 -5.68 -16.95
N CYS A 654 -26.75 -6.94 -16.57
CA CYS A 654 -25.67 -7.86 -16.18
C CYS A 654 -25.43 -8.92 -17.25
N PHE A 655 -24.18 -9.16 -17.63
CA PHE A 655 -23.89 -10.22 -18.60
C PHE A 655 -22.55 -10.91 -18.36
N ALA A 656 -22.50 -12.16 -18.80
CA ALA A 656 -21.32 -13.00 -18.69
C ALA A 656 -21.14 -13.85 -19.95
N TRP A 657 -19.90 -14.20 -20.26
CA TRP A 657 -19.55 -15.18 -21.29
C TRP A 657 -19.10 -16.49 -20.61
N THR A 658 -19.54 -17.63 -21.14
CA THR A 658 -19.15 -18.95 -20.61
C THR A 658 -18.88 -19.96 -21.72
N THR A 659 -17.96 -20.89 -21.42
CA THR A 659 -17.66 -22.06 -22.25
C THR A 659 -18.39 -23.32 -21.78
N TRP A 660 -19.31 -23.21 -20.82
CA TRP A 660 -20.03 -24.35 -20.22
C TRP A 660 -19.09 -25.44 -19.72
N LYS A 661 -17.98 -25.06 -19.08
CA LYS A 661 -17.17 -26.03 -18.35
C LYS A 661 -18.04 -26.63 -17.23
N PRO A 662 -17.75 -27.86 -16.76
CA PRO A 662 -18.51 -28.47 -15.66
C PRO A 662 -18.63 -27.57 -14.42
N ALA A 663 -17.60 -26.77 -14.12
CA ALA A 663 -17.62 -25.77 -13.05
C ALA A 663 -18.67 -24.67 -13.29
N ASP A 664 -18.72 -24.09 -14.50
CA ASP A 664 -19.71 -23.06 -14.87
C ASP A 664 -21.15 -23.60 -14.76
N LEU A 665 -21.37 -24.85 -15.21
CA LEU A 665 -22.66 -25.52 -15.12
C LEU A 665 -23.09 -25.72 -13.66
N ALA A 666 -22.16 -26.04 -12.77
CA ALA A 666 -22.43 -26.21 -11.34
C ALA A 666 -22.80 -24.88 -10.65
N LEU A 667 -22.41 -23.74 -11.23
CA LEU A 667 -22.66 -22.39 -10.71
C LEU A 667 -23.83 -21.67 -11.38
N LEU A 668 -24.34 -22.20 -12.50
CA LEU A 668 -25.35 -21.56 -13.34
C LEU A 668 -26.61 -21.10 -12.58
N ASP A 669 -27.13 -21.93 -11.67
CA ASP A 669 -28.34 -21.58 -10.92
C ASP A 669 -28.11 -20.39 -9.97
N GLU A 670 -26.93 -20.28 -9.36
CA GLU A 670 -26.59 -19.17 -8.48
C GLU A 670 -26.26 -17.89 -9.28
N VAL A 671 -25.61 -18.02 -10.44
CA VAL A 671 -25.43 -16.90 -11.38
C VAL A 671 -26.78 -16.36 -11.83
N ARG A 672 -27.72 -17.22 -12.21
CA ARG A 672 -29.10 -16.82 -12.54
C ARG A 672 -29.81 -16.15 -11.39
N HIS A 673 -29.65 -16.67 -10.18
CA HIS A 673 -30.29 -16.09 -9.01
C HIS A 673 -29.86 -14.64 -8.80
N THR A 674 -28.55 -14.39 -8.84
CA THR A 674 -28.00 -13.04 -8.67
C THR A 674 -28.34 -12.13 -9.85
N PHE A 675 -28.23 -12.63 -11.08
CA PHE A 675 -28.48 -11.83 -12.28
C PHE A 675 -29.95 -11.40 -12.44
N ARG A 676 -30.91 -12.19 -11.92
CA ARG A 676 -32.34 -11.80 -11.90
C ARG A 676 -32.63 -10.56 -11.05
N LYS A 677 -31.70 -10.14 -10.18
CA LYS A 677 -31.79 -8.90 -9.40
C LYS A 677 -31.24 -7.68 -10.16
N CYS A 678 -30.63 -7.88 -11.32
CA CYS A 678 -30.37 -6.81 -12.29
C CYS A 678 -31.66 -6.47 -13.06
N ASP A 679 -31.74 -5.29 -13.68
CA ASP A 679 -32.93 -4.87 -14.45
C ASP A 679 -33.07 -5.63 -15.77
N GLY A 680 -31.94 -6.13 -16.28
CA GLY A 680 -31.87 -7.09 -17.37
C GLY A 680 -30.59 -7.90 -17.29
N TYR A 681 -30.60 -9.09 -17.87
CA TYR A 681 -29.39 -9.89 -17.96
C TYR A 681 -29.39 -10.85 -19.15
N LYS A 682 -28.19 -11.24 -19.59
CA LYS A 682 -27.99 -12.33 -20.56
C LYS A 682 -26.71 -13.10 -20.27
N ILE A 683 -26.73 -14.39 -20.55
CA ILE A 683 -25.55 -15.26 -20.54
C ILE A 683 -25.21 -15.57 -21.99
N PHE A 684 -23.95 -15.40 -22.37
CA PHE A 684 -23.49 -15.65 -23.73
C PHE A 684 -22.61 -16.90 -23.77
N SER A 685 -22.75 -17.70 -24.84
CA SER A 685 -21.90 -18.86 -25.07
C SER A 685 -21.77 -19.23 -26.55
N ASP A 686 -20.84 -20.13 -26.88
CA ASP A 686 -20.64 -20.66 -28.24
C ASP A 686 -21.68 -21.72 -28.59
N ARG A 687 -22.42 -22.21 -27.59
CA ARG A 687 -23.48 -23.22 -27.70
C ARG A 687 -24.46 -23.12 -26.54
N MET A 688 -25.53 -23.90 -26.57
CA MET A 688 -26.45 -24.05 -25.45
C MET A 688 -25.92 -25.03 -24.39
N PRO A 689 -26.17 -24.82 -23.08
CA PRO A 689 -25.63 -25.65 -21.99
C PRO A 689 -26.13 -27.11 -22.03
N HIS A 690 -27.33 -27.34 -22.59
CA HIS A 690 -27.96 -28.66 -22.66
C HIS A 690 -28.57 -28.98 -24.04
N GLY A 691 -28.20 -28.25 -25.09
CA GLY A 691 -28.73 -28.45 -26.45
C GLY A 691 -30.23 -28.17 -26.60
N LYS A 692 -30.82 -27.43 -25.65
CA LYS A 692 -32.21 -26.94 -25.68
C LYS A 692 -32.20 -25.42 -25.62
N ASP A 693 -33.25 -24.82 -26.18
CA ASP A 693 -33.45 -23.37 -26.10
C ASP A 693 -33.60 -22.95 -24.64
N ASP A 694 -32.80 -21.95 -24.27
CA ASP A 694 -32.79 -21.37 -22.93
C ASP A 694 -32.93 -19.85 -23.06
N ALA A 695 -33.96 -19.28 -22.46
CA ALA A 695 -34.40 -17.91 -22.77
C ALA A 695 -33.40 -16.83 -22.33
N ASP A 696 -32.56 -17.12 -21.34
CA ASP A 696 -31.53 -16.22 -20.84
C ASP A 696 -30.14 -16.46 -21.44
N VAL A 697 -30.00 -17.47 -22.31
CA VAL A 697 -28.75 -17.78 -23.02
C VAL A 697 -28.80 -17.31 -24.46
N VAL A 698 -27.78 -16.57 -24.89
CA VAL A 698 -27.58 -16.16 -26.29
C VAL A 698 -26.37 -16.87 -26.85
N THR A 699 -26.56 -17.56 -27.97
CA THR A 699 -25.44 -18.19 -28.68
C THR A 699 -24.77 -17.18 -29.61
N VAL A 700 -23.47 -16.99 -29.48
CA VAL A 700 -22.66 -16.18 -30.41
C VAL A 700 -21.59 -17.02 -31.09
N ARG A 701 -21.24 -16.64 -32.32
CA ARG A 701 -20.32 -17.41 -33.15
C ARG A 701 -18.87 -17.10 -32.77
N VAL A 702 -18.20 -18.09 -32.20
CA VAL A 702 -16.77 -18.06 -31.92
C VAL A 702 -15.96 -18.55 -33.13
N PRO A 703 -14.88 -17.86 -33.54
CA PRO A 703 -14.02 -18.33 -34.62
C PRO A 703 -13.31 -19.63 -34.24
N HIS A 704 -13.03 -20.48 -35.22
CA HIS A 704 -12.32 -21.74 -35.00
C HIS A 704 -10.96 -21.48 -34.34
N GLN A 705 -10.70 -22.18 -33.24
CA GLN A 705 -9.48 -22.07 -32.45
C GLN A 705 -8.50 -23.20 -32.78
N PRO A 706 -7.17 -22.99 -32.67
CA PRO A 706 -6.19 -24.04 -32.92
C PRO A 706 -6.36 -25.24 -31.97
N ALA A 707 -6.71 -24.98 -30.72
CA ALA A 707 -7.06 -26.02 -29.75
C ALA A 707 -8.49 -26.53 -30.00
N GLY A 708 -8.66 -27.85 -29.90
CA GLY A 708 -9.97 -28.49 -29.98
C GLY A 708 -10.89 -28.07 -28.84
N ARG A 709 -12.19 -27.98 -29.10
CA ARG A 709 -13.22 -27.59 -28.11
C ARG A 709 -13.25 -28.46 -26.84
N SER A 710 -12.81 -29.72 -26.96
CA SER A 710 -12.73 -30.69 -25.87
C SER A 710 -11.48 -30.54 -25.01
N ASP A 711 -10.55 -29.65 -25.38
CA ASP A 711 -9.37 -29.33 -24.59
C ASP A 711 -9.79 -28.66 -23.27
N ALA A 712 -9.22 -29.10 -22.15
CA ALA A 712 -9.49 -28.54 -20.83
C ALA A 712 -9.13 -27.04 -20.74
N ASN A 713 -8.14 -26.62 -21.53
CA ASN A 713 -7.64 -25.26 -21.64
C ASN A 713 -8.22 -24.50 -22.83
N TRP A 714 -9.28 -25.02 -23.47
CA TRP A 714 -9.95 -24.31 -24.55
C TRP A 714 -10.41 -22.92 -24.09
N LEU A 715 -9.88 -21.88 -24.74
CA LEU A 715 -10.04 -20.46 -24.42
C LEU A 715 -9.59 -20.03 -23.01
N TYR A 716 -8.71 -20.76 -22.35
CA TYR A 716 -8.06 -20.31 -21.12
C TYR A 716 -7.30 -18.98 -21.37
N HIS A 717 -7.51 -17.98 -20.51
CA HIS A 717 -7.05 -16.57 -20.70
C HIS A 717 -7.41 -15.91 -22.05
N ARG A 718 -8.41 -16.43 -22.76
CA ARG A 718 -8.87 -15.90 -24.07
C ARG A 718 -10.37 -15.64 -24.08
N ASN A 719 -10.94 -15.20 -22.96
CA ASN A 719 -12.38 -14.89 -22.84
C ASN A 719 -12.83 -13.82 -23.84
N MET A 720 -11.96 -12.91 -24.28
CA MET A 720 -12.30 -11.92 -25.30
C MET A 720 -12.66 -12.54 -26.65
N VAL A 721 -12.20 -13.75 -26.97
CA VAL A 721 -12.65 -14.46 -28.18
C VAL A 721 -14.16 -14.68 -28.19
N GLY A 722 -14.78 -14.83 -27.02
CA GLY A 722 -16.22 -14.92 -26.84
C GLY A 722 -16.90 -13.58 -26.54
N LEU A 723 -16.22 -12.68 -25.83
CA LEU A 723 -16.77 -11.36 -25.51
C LEU A 723 -16.82 -10.43 -26.72
N MET A 724 -15.92 -10.54 -27.70
CA MET A 724 -15.97 -9.75 -28.93
C MET A 724 -17.29 -9.96 -29.72
N PRO A 725 -17.70 -11.19 -30.05
CA PRO A 725 -19.00 -11.41 -30.69
C PRO A 725 -20.19 -11.17 -29.74
N THR A 726 -20.00 -11.27 -28.42
CA THR A 726 -21.01 -10.87 -27.40
C THR A 726 -21.29 -9.38 -27.46
N TRP A 727 -20.25 -8.55 -27.43
CA TRP A 727 -20.37 -7.10 -27.57
C TRP A 727 -20.98 -6.71 -28.90
N LYS A 728 -20.56 -7.35 -30.01
CA LYS A 728 -21.19 -7.13 -31.31
C LYS A 728 -22.71 -7.35 -31.23
N HIS A 729 -23.15 -8.47 -30.67
CA HIS A 729 -24.57 -8.78 -30.51
C HIS A 729 -25.28 -7.73 -29.65
N MET A 730 -24.70 -7.35 -28.51
CA MET A 730 -25.30 -6.37 -27.60
C MET A 730 -25.43 -4.98 -28.23
N LEU A 731 -24.38 -4.52 -28.92
CA LEU A 731 -24.34 -3.21 -29.57
C LEU A 731 -25.30 -3.11 -30.77
N GLU A 732 -25.56 -4.23 -31.45
CA GLU A 732 -26.53 -4.34 -32.55
C GLU A 732 -27.98 -4.59 -32.06
N SER A 733 -28.18 -4.80 -30.75
CA SER A 733 -29.48 -5.07 -30.14
C SER A 733 -30.08 -3.85 -29.44
N GLU A 734 -31.39 -3.89 -29.16
CA GLU A 734 -32.09 -2.85 -28.38
C GLU A 734 -31.59 -2.75 -26.93
N THR A 735 -30.84 -3.74 -26.43
CA THR A 735 -30.29 -3.78 -25.07
C THR A 735 -29.49 -2.52 -24.74
N ARG A 736 -28.71 -2.00 -25.70
CA ARG A 736 -27.90 -0.78 -25.53
C ARG A 736 -28.75 0.43 -25.08
N GLU A 737 -29.97 0.55 -25.58
CA GLU A 737 -30.81 1.73 -25.37
C GLU A 737 -31.65 1.64 -24.10
N GLN A 738 -31.89 0.42 -23.62
CA GLN A 738 -32.78 0.07 -22.51
C GLN A 738 -32.15 0.25 -21.12
N PHE A 739 -30.81 0.26 -21.01
CA PHE A 739 -30.11 0.30 -19.73
C PHE A 739 -29.10 1.44 -19.65
N ASP A 740 -28.78 1.85 -18.43
CA ASP A 740 -27.89 3.00 -18.15
C ASP A 740 -26.48 2.53 -17.78
N TRP A 741 -26.37 1.31 -17.24
CA TRP A 741 -25.12 0.67 -16.84
C TRP A 741 -25.08 -0.79 -17.26
N PHE A 742 -23.90 -1.27 -17.64
CA PHE A 742 -23.66 -2.63 -18.10
C PHE A 742 -22.53 -3.23 -17.28
N LEU A 743 -22.76 -4.38 -16.67
CA LEU A 743 -21.77 -5.11 -15.90
C LEU A 743 -21.34 -6.36 -16.66
N ASN A 744 -20.05 -6.47 -16.94
CA ASN A 744 -19.43 -7.71 -17.38
C ASN A 744 -18.73 -8.40 -16.21
N VAL A 745 -19.07 -9.67 -15.98
CA VAL A 745 -18.46 -10.52 -14.94
C VAL A 745 -18.20 -11.92 -15.49
N GLU A 746 -17.27 -12.62 -14.85
CA GLU A 746 -17.03 -14.06 -15.07
C GLU A 746 -17.91 -14.93 -14.15
N PHE A 747 -18.08 -16.20 -14.50
CA PHE A 747 -18.97 -17.12 -13.76
C PHE A 747 -18.50 -17.41 -12.33
N ASP A 748 -17.22 -17.25 -12.06
CA ASP A 748 -16.58 -17.41 -10.75
C ASP A 748 -16.74 -16.20 -9.81
N HIS A 749 -17.41 -15.14 -10.27
CA HIS A 749 -17.86 -14.03 -9.44
C HIS A 749 -19.25 -14.30 -8.85
N LEU A 750 -19.40 -14.06 -7.54
CA LEU A 750 -20.70 -13.90 -6.89
C LEU A 750 -21.02 -12.39 -6.79
N LEU A 751 -22.22 -12.02 -7.20
CA LEU A 751 -22.67 -10.64 -7.31
C LEU A 751 -23.81 -10.33 -6.35
N PHE A 752 -23.75 -9.16 -5.71
CA PHE A 752 -24.83 -8.57 -4.90
C PHE A 752 -25.34 -7.27 -5.57
N PRO A 753 -26.37 -7.32 -6.45
CA PRO A 753 -26.76 -6.16 -7.25
C PRO A 753 -27.19 -4.92 -6.46
N SER A 754 -27.79 -5.09 -5.27
CA SER A 754 -28.17 -3.97 -4.41
C SER A 754 -26.95 -3.21 -3.88
N LEU A 755 -25.93 -3.95 -3.42
CA LEU A 755 -24.65 -3.35 -3.02
C LEU A 755 -23.95 -2.76 -4.24
N LEU A 756 -23.99 -3.42 -5.40
CA LEU A 756 -23.36 -2.93 -6.62
C LEU A 756 -23.90 -1.55 -7.02
N ARG A 757 -25.22 -1.35 -6.99
CA ARG A 757 -25.83 -0.03 -7.27
C ARG A 757 -25.37 1.03 -6.28
N SER A 758 -25.28 0.66 -5.00
CA SER A 758 -24.81 1.53 -3.93
C SER A 758 -23.35 1.92 -4.13
N THR A 759 -22.49 0.96 -4.48
CA THR A 759 -21.08 1.19 -4.80
C THR A 759 -20.92 2.07 -6.05
N ILE A 760 -21.72 1.84 -7.11
CA ILE A 760 -21.71 2.72 -8.30
C ILE A 760 -22.12 4.15 -7.91
N ALA A 761 -23.19 4.31 -7.13
CA ALA A 761 -23.63 5.63 -6.67
C ALA A 761 -22.57 6.32 -5.80
N GLU A 762 -21.88 5.58 -4.93
CA GLU A 762 -20.78 6.11 -4.11
C GLU A 762 -19.61 6.55 -4.99
N TYR A 763 -19.19 5.73 -5.95
CA TYR A 763 -18.17 6.10 -6.95
C TYR A 763 -18.55 7.37 -7.70
N LEU A 764 -19.81 7.47 -8.16
CA LEU A 764 -20.30 8.67 -8.82
C LEU A 764 -20.28 9.88 -7.88
N SER A 765 -20.68 9.74 -6.63
CA SER A 765 -20.65 10.82 -5.62
C SER A 765 -19.22 11.34 -5.40
N ILE A 766 -18.26 10.43 -5.26
CA ILE A 766 -16.82 10.75 -5.18
C ILE A 766 -16.38 11.53 -6.43
N LEU A 767 -16.78 11.08 -7.63
CA LEU A 767 -16.41 11.76 -8.87
C LEU A 767 -17.06 13.15 -9.01
N HIS A 768 -18.31 13.32 -8.56
CA HIS A 768 -19.04 14.59 -8.59
C HIS A 768 -18.48 15.63 -7.60
N THR A 769 -17.93 15.18 -6.47
CA THR A 769 -17.37 16.06 -5.43
C THR A 769 -15.85 16.16 -5.48
N GLY A 770 -15.20 15.31 -6.29
CA GLY A 770 -13.76 15.18 -6.42
C GLY A 770 -13.09 16.34 -7.18
N ARG A 771 -11.90 16.08 -7.71
CA ARG A 771 -11.09 17.06 -8.46
C ARG A 771 -11.83 17.53 -9.71
N LYS A 772 -11.50 18.73 -10.21
CA LYS A 772 -12.12 19.33 -11.41
C LYS A 772 -12.12 18.41 -12.63
N GLU A 773 -11.13 17.53 -12.76
CA GLU A 773 -11.07 16.54 -13.83
C GLU A 773 -12.13 15.44 -13.67
N GLN A 774 -12.28 14.88 -12.47
CA GLN A 774 -13.31 13.89 -12.14
C GLN A 774 -14.71 14.47 -12.36
N GLN A 775 -14.94 15.72 -11.94
CA GLN A 775 -16.20 16.42 -12.15
C GLN A 775 -16.55 16.65 -13.63
N ARG A 776 -15.55 16.83 -14.49
CA ARG A 776 -15.77 16.93 -15.95
C ARG A 776 -16.09 15.58 -16.56
N ASN A 777 -15.41 14.54 -16.11
CA ASN A 777 -15.47 13.19 -16.69
C ASN A 777 -16.74 12.41 -16.30
N VAL A 778 -17.29 12.65 -15.10
CA VAL A 778 -18.41 11.87 -14.54
C VAL A 778 -19.69 11.88 -15.39
N ARG A 779 -19.84 12.87 -16.28
CA ARG A 779 -21.00 13.01 -17.18
C ARG A 779 -20.77 12.44 -18.59
N GLY A 780 -19.56 11.95 -18.89
CA GLY A 780 -19.20 11.39 -20.20
C GLY A 780 -19.04 9.88 -20.15
N PRO A 781 -18.46 9.28 -21.21
CA PRO A 781 -18.07 7.87 -21.22
C PRO A 781 -17.21 7.51 -20.01
N LEU A 782 -17.54 6.39 -19.36
CA LEU A 782 -16.90 5.97 -18.12
C LEU A 782 -16.80 4.45 -18.03
N LEU A 783 -15.61 3.98 -17.64
CA LEU A 783 -15.39 2.61 -17.18
C LEU A 783 -15.15 2.60 -15.67
N LEU A 784 -15.89 1.78 -14.93
CA LEU A 784 -15.56 1.45 -13.54
C LEU A 784 -14.93 0.06 -13.50
N MET A 785 -13.74 -0.02 -12.91
CA MET A 785 -12.99 -1.25 -12.72
C MET A 785 -13.20 -1.75 -11.30
N PHE A 786 -14.00 -2.81 -11.16
CA PHE A 786 -14.36 -3.40 -9.88
C PHE A 786 -13.61 -4.74 -9.72
N GLY A 787 -12.28 -4.68 -9.83
CA GLY A 787 -11.44 -5.86 -10.01
C GLY A 787 -11.61 -6.45 -11.40
N ASN A 788 -11.75 -7.78 -11.47
CA ASN A 788 -11.95 -8.54 -12.70
C ASN A 788 -13.40 -8.45 -13.24
N ALA A 789 -14.17 -7.48 -12.73
CA ALA A 789 -15.50 -7.12 -13.17
C ALA A 789 -15.52 -5.67 -13.67
N PHE A 790 -16.18 -5.43 -14.79
CA PHE A 790 -16.12 -4.16 -15.50
C PHE A 790 -17.50 -3.56 -15.68
N VAL A 791 -17.68 -2.32 -15.23
CA VAL A 791 -18.95 -1.59 -15.31
C VAL A 791 -18.84 -0.46 -16.33
N PHE A 792 -19.67 -0.52 -17.37
CA PHE A 792 -19.70 0.44 -18.47
C PHE A 792 -20.95 1.30 -18.33
N ASN A 793 -20.80 2.62 -18.39
CA ASN A 793 -21.97 3.47 -18.50
C ASN A 793 -22.49 3.53 -19.94
N LYS A 794 -23.73 3.99 -20.11
CA LYS A 794 -24.39 4.12 -21.41
C LYS A 794 -23.59 4.93 -22.43
N GLU A 795 -22.95 6.00 -21.98
CA GLU A 795 -22.13 6.86 -22.84
C GLU A 795 -20.92 6.10 -23.43
N LEU A 796 -20.27 5.27 -22.63
CA LEU A 796 -19.19 4.39 -23.10
C LEU A 796 -19.70 3.34 -24.08
N VAL A 797 -20.81 2.67 -23.77
CA VAL A 797 -21.38 1.67 -24.70
C VAL A 797 -21.82 2.32 -26.03
N THR A 798 -22.31 3.56 -25.98
CA THR A 798 -22.66 4.33 -27.19
C THR A 798 -21.41 4.66 -28.00
N MET A 799 -20.33 5.12 -27.35
CA MET A 799 -19.05 5.36 -28.01
C MET A 799 -18.45 4.07 -28.62
N MET A 800 -18.55 2.94 -27.92
CA MET A 800 -18.11 1.64 -28.43
C MET A 800 -18.88 1.24 -29.69
N HIS A 801 -20.19 1.46 -29.73
CA HIS A 801 -21.00 1.23 -30.93
C HIS A 801 -20.53 2.11 -32.10
N ASP A 802 -20.36 3.41 -31.87
CA ASP A 802 -20.02 4.35 -32.93
C ASP A 802 -18.63 4.09 -33.53
N GLN A 803 -17.73 3.49 -32.75
CA GLN A 803 -16.38 3.12 -33.18
C GLN A 803 -16.23 1.62 -33.47
N TRP A 804 -17.34 0.86 -33.49
CA TRP A 804 -17.30 -0.60 -33.59
C TRP A 804 -16.64 -1.12 -34.86
N ALA A 805 -16.69 -0.35 -35.95
CA ALA A 805 -16.02 -0.71 -37.21
C ALA A 805 -14.50 -0.91 -37.07
N SER A 806 -13.88 -0.17 -36.15
CA SER A 806 -12.46 -0.31 -35.80
C SER A 806 -12.28 -1.20 -34.57
N LEU A 807 -13.07 -0.93 -33.52
CA LEU A 807 -12.95 -1.61 -32.23
C LEU A 807 -13.29 -3.11 -32.31
N GLY A 808 -14.28 -3.47 -33.13
CA GLY A 808 -14.77 -4.83 -33.31
C GLY A 808 -13.90 -5.73 -34.20
N GLN A 809 -12.75 -5.24 -34.69
CA GLN A 809 -11.85 -6.04 -35.51
C GLN A 809 -11.11 -7.07 -34.64
N THR A 810 -11.01 -8.30 -35.12
CA THR A 810 -10.31 -9.40 -34.44
C THR A 810 -9.26 -10.03 -35.33
N ALA A 811 -8.24 -10.64 -34.74
CA ALA A 811 -7.22 -11.37 -35.47
C ALA A 811 -7.85 -12.44 -36.39
N PRO A 812 -7.39 -12.55 -37.65
CA PRO A 812 -8.01 -13.39 -38.66
C PRO A 812 -7.76 -14.89 -38.42
N ALA A 813 -8.49 -15.72 -39.16
CA ALA A 813 -8.28 -17.17 -39.15
C ALA A 813 -6.84 -17.52 -39.57
N GLY A 814 -6.23 -18.48 -38.87
CA GLY A 814 -4.84 -18.88 -39.08
C GLY A 814 -3.81 -18.06 -38.30
N HIS A 815 -4.21 -16.95 -37.66
CA HIS A 815 -3.35 -16.20 -36.75
C HIS A 815 -3.33 -16.85 -35.34
N PRO A 816 -2.20 -16.88 -34.60
CA PRO A 816 -2.15 -17.43 -33.23
C PRO A 816 -3.18 -16.81 -32.28
N ALA A 817 -3.39 -15.49 -32.42
CA ALA A 817 -4.38 -14.71 -31.68
C ALA A 817 -5.81 -14.75 -32.28
N VAL A 818 -6.16 -15.73 -33.12
CA VAL A 818 -7.47 -15.78 -33.81
C VAL A 818 -8.65 -15.48 -32.86
N GLY A 819 -9.45 -14.48 -33.23
CA GLY A 819 -10.60 -14.02 -32.46
C GLY A 819 -10.30 -13.03 -31.32
N CYS A 820 -9.04 -12.80 -30.96
CA CYS A 820 -8.67 -11.73 -30.05
C CYS A 820 -8.78 -10.36 -30.74
N PRO A 821 -9.09 -9.26 -30.03
CA PRO A 821 -9.23 -7.93 -30.63
C PRO A 821 -7.93 -7.45 -31.27
N SER A 822 -7.98 -6.97 -32.52
CA SER A 822 -6.78 -6.60 -33.29
C SER A 822 -6.03 -5.40 -32.70
N PHE A 823 -6.71 -4.51 -31.97
CA PHE A 823 -6.04 -3.38 -31.31
C PHE A 823 -5.07 -3.79 -30.19
N MET A 824 -5.08 -5.07 -29.81
CA MET A 824 -4.13 -5.68 -28.87
C MET A 824 -2.83 -6.13 -29.52
N GLU A 825 -2.70 -6.04 -30.85
CA GLU A 825 -1.47 -6.43 -31.55
C GLU A 825 -0.23 -5.72 -30.99
N GLY A 826 0.75 -6.52 -30.58
CA GLY A 826 2.01 -6.04 -29.97
C GLY A 826 1.89 -5.58 -28.51
N ARG A 827 0.78 -5.87 -27.81
CA ARG A 827 0.58 -5.54 -26.39
C ARG A 827 0.73 -6.76 -25.50
N PHE A 828 0.79 -6.52 -24.19
CA PHE A 828 0.82 -7.55 -23.16
C PHE A 828 -0.30 -8.60 -23.38
N GLU A 829 0.02 -9.87 -23.13
CA GLU A 829 -0.74 -11.09 -23.46
C GLU A 829 -0.87 -11.46 -24.95
N TRP A 830 -0.67 -10.56 -25.91
CA TRP A 830 -0.71 -10.89 -27.34
C TRP A 830 0.57 -11.61 -27.80
N PRO A 831 0.50 -12.61 -28.70
CA PRO A 831 -0.68 -13.14 -29.39
C PRO A 831 -1.35 -14.32 -28.67
N ASP A 832 -0.80 -14.76 -27.54
CA ASP A 832 -1.13 -16.04 -26.92
C ASP A 832 -2.44 -15.99 -26.12
N SER A 833 -2.75 -14.83 -25.55
CA SER A 833 -3.89 -14.57 -24.67
C SER A 833 -4.58 -13.24 -25.02
N CYS A 834 -5.80 -13.09 -24.53
CA CYS A 834 -6.55 -11.84 -24.62
C CYS A 834 -7.62 -11.84 -23.53
N SER A 835 -7.18 -11.73 -22.28
CA SER A 835 -8.08 -11.67 -21.14
C SER A 835 -8.81 -10.32 -21.08
N GLN A 836 -10.06 -10.33 -20.64
CA GLN A 836 -10.86 -9.11 -20.45
C GLN A 836 -10.17 -8.11 -19.49
N ASP A 837 -9.41 -8.63 -18.54
CA ASP A 837 -8.67 -7.86 -17.52
C ASP A 837 -7.60 -6.95 -18.13
N ILE A 838 -7.01 -7.39 -19.24
CA ILE A 838 -6.03 -6.60 -19.99
C ILE A 838 -6.71 -5.82 -21.12
N VAL A 839 -7.71 -6.42 -21.77
CA VAL A 839 -8.33 -5.84 -22.96
C VAL A 839 -9.20 -4.63 -22.66
N TYR A 840 -10.05 -4.63 -21.62
CA TYR A 840 -10.92 -3.47 -21.36
C TYR A 840 -10.15 -2.21 -20.94
N PRO A 841 -9.13 -2.27 -20.06
CA PRO A 841 -8.29 -1.10 -19.79
C PRO A 841 -7.57 -0.57 -21.04
N ASN A 842 -7.06 -1.44 -21.90
CA ASN A 842 -6.44 -1.04 -23.17
C ASN A 842 -7.45 -0.47 -24.17
N MET A 843 -8.68 -0.98 -24.18
CA MET A 843 -9.77 -0.47 -25.01
C MET A 843 -10.07 0.99 -24.70
N VAL A 844 -10.27 1.33 -23.43
CA VAL A 844 -10.63 2.70 -23.03
C VAL A 844 -9.47 3.67 -23.07
N SER A 845 -8.24 3.21 -22.78
CA SER A 845 -7.07 4.09 -22.75
C SER A 845 -6.38 4.28 -24.11
N VAL A 846 -6.51 3.30 -25.03
CA VAL A 846 -5.75 3.30 -26.28
C VAL A 846 -6.59 3.11 -27.53
N ALA A 847 -7.60 2.23 -27.51
CA ALA A 847 -8.35 1.90 -28.73
C ALA A 847 -9.46 2.91 -29.05
N LEU A 848 -10.13 3.44 -28.03
CA LEU A 848 -11.19 4.45 -28.19
C LEU A 848 -10.60 5.85 -28.39
N ALA A 849 -11.20 6.63 -29.29
CA ALA A 849 -10.82 8.00 -29.57
C ALA A 849 -12.02 8.97 -29.38
N PRO A 850 -11.97 9.93 -28.45
CA PRO A 850 -10.89 10.16 -27.49
C PRO A 850 -10.82 9.05 -26.42
N PRO A 851 -9.67 8.91 -25.71
CA PRO A 851 -9.56 8.01 -24.59
C PRO A 851 -10.61 8.27 -23.50
N VAL A 852 -11.07 7.20 -22.88
CA VAL A 852 -12.14 7.19 -21.89
C VAL A 852 -11.54 6.99 -20.49
N PRO A 853 -11.95 7.78 -19.49
CA PRO A 853 -11.48 7.63 -18.12
C PRO A 853 -11.97 6.31 -17.49
N ALA A 854 -11.08 5.65 -16.77
CA ALA A 854 -11.36 4.47 -15.95
C ALA A 854 -11.09 4.78 -14.47
N TYR A 855 -12.03 4.38 -13.59
CA TYR A 855 -11.90 4.58 -12.14
C TYR A 855 -12.10 3.27 -11.40
N GLY A 856 -11.43 3.10 -10.26
CA GLY A 856 -11.37 1.82 -9.55
C GLY A 856 -10.03 1.12 -9.75
N ALA A 857 -10.02 -0.20 -9.56
CA ALA A 857 -8.84 -1.04 -9.73
C ALA A 857 -9.18 -2.24 -10.60
N ALA A 858 -8.27 -2.62 -11.50
CA ALA A 858 -8.46 -3.78 -12.37
C ALA A 858 -8.24 -5.12 -11.64
N GLY A 859 -7.55 -5.12 -10.48
CA GLY A 859 -7.37 -6.31 -9.65
C GLY A 859 -8.37 -6.35 -8.48
N CYS A 860 -9.01 -7.51 -8.26
CA CYS A 860 -9.87 -7.72 -7.10
C CYS A 860 -9.06 -7.62 -5.77
N GLY A 861 -9.66 -7.08 -4.71
CA GLY A 861 -8.98 -6.86 -3.42
C GLY A 861 -8.13 -5.58 -3.34
N GLN A 862 -7.89 -4.87 -4.46
CA GLN A 862 -7.16 -3.60 -4.44
C GLN A 862 -8.12 -2.45 -4.08
N LYS A 863 -7.79 -1.69 -3.03
CA LYS A 863 -8.52 -0.47 -2.65
C LYS A 863 -7.86 0.75 -3.33
N PRO A 864 -8.46 1.34 -4.37
CA PRO A 864 -7.93 2.55 -4.99
C PRO A 864 -8.11 3.75 -4.04
N ASN A 865 -7.17 4.70 -4.06
CA ASN A 865 -7.30 5.94 -3.31
C ASN A 865 -8.64 6.63 -3.64
N ASP A 866 -9.35 7.07 -2.60
CA ASP A 866 -10.64 7.76 -2.65
C ASP A 866 -11.89 6.90 -3.00
N PHE A 867 -11.77 5.60 -3.31
CA PHE A 867 -12.92 4.74 -3.65
C PHE A 867 -13.12 3.55 -2.69
N PRO A 868 -14.37 3.12 -2.42
CA PRO A 868 -14.64 1.94 -1.60
C PRO A 868 -14.21 0.64 -2.31
N LEU A 869 -13.97 -0.42 -1.55
CA LEU A 869 -13.58 -1.73 -2.11
C LEU A 869 -14.76 -2.35 -2.87
N ALA A 870 -14.60 -2.54 -4.17
CA ALA A 870 -15.66 -3.05 -5.02
C ALA A 870 -15.61 -4.57 -5.27
N CYS A 871 -14.49 -5.24 -4.97
CA CYS A 871 -14.34 -6.68 -5.18
C CYS A 871 -13.45 -7.32 -4.11
N PHE A 872 -13.87 -8.48 -3.60
CA PHE A 872 -13.19 -9.26 -2.59
C PHE A 872 -12.80 -10.64 -3.13
N GLU A 873 -11.52 -10.99 -3.18
CA GLU A 873 -11.04 -12.24 -3.77
C GLU A 873 -10.70 -13.26 -2.70
N TYR A 874 -11.47 -14.36 -2.61
CA TYR A 874 -11.28 -15.40 -1.60
C TYR A 874 -9.85 -15.95 -1.57
N SER A 875 -9.32 -16.40 -2.71
CA SER A 875 -8.06 -17.16 -2.80
C SER A 875 -6.80 -16.35 -2.47
N ARG A 876 -6.90 -15.03 -2.36
CA ARG A 876 -5.77 -14.14 -2.09
C ARG A 876 -5.86 -13.46 -0.73
N GLN A 877 -6.79 -13.86 0.13
CA GLN A 877 -6.91 -13.28 1.45
C GLN A 877 -6.07 -14.01 2.50
N PRO A 878 -5.34 -13.29 3.38
CA PRO A 878 -4.61 -13.87 4.50
C PRO A 878 -5.48 -14.71 5.45
N VAL A 879 -6.79 -14.46 5.46
CA VAL A 879 -7.75 -15.22 6.29
C VAL A 879 -7.87 -16.69 5.84
N VAL A 880 -7.52 -17.01 4.58
CA VAL A 880 -7.52 -18.40 4.09
C VAL A 880 -6.44 -19.23 4.79
N ASP A 881 -5.32 -18.62 5.16
CA ASP A 881 -4.22 -19.29 5.87
C ASP A 881 -4.60 -19.73 7.29
N THR A 882 -5.73 -19.26 7.81
CA THR A 882 -6.31 -19.71 9.08
C THR A 882 -7.05 -21.06 8.98
N GLY A 883 -7.14 -21.63 7.77
CA GLY A 883 -7.87 -22.87 7.48
C GLY A 883 -9.37 -22.69 7.29
N LEU A 884 -9.85 -21.45 7.17
CA LEU A 884 -11.24 -21.16 6.82
C LEU A 884 -11.47 -21.50 5.34
N ASP A 885 -12.42 -22.41 5.10
CA ASP A 885 -12.94 -22.66 3.76
C ASP A 885 -13.89 -21.55 3.28
N GLN A 886 -14.32 -21.60 2.03
CA GLN A 886 -15.22 -20.60 1.44
C GLN A 886 -16.51 -20.40 2.24
N LEU A 887 -17.06 -21.50 2.78
CA LEU A 887 -18.29 -21.47 3.56
C LEU A 887 -18.06 -20.85 4.95
N GLY A 888 -16.95 -21.20 5.61
CA GLY A 888 -16.51 -20.63 6.87
C GLY A 888 -16.29 -19.13 6.75
N LEU A 889 -15.60 -18.68 5.69
CA LEU A 889 -15.37 -17.26 5.47
C LEU A 889 -16.67 -16.48 5.32
N VAL A 890 -17.60 -16.98 4.50
CA VAL A 890 -18.92 -16.35 4.31
C VAL A 890 -19.67 -16.20 5.63
N ARG A 891 -19.59 -17.20 6.52
CA ARG A 891 -20.21 -17.14 7.85
C ARG A 891 -19.56 -16.11 8.75
N GLU A 892 -18.24 -15.98 8.70
CA GLU A 892 -17.53 -14.97 9.48
C GLU A 892 -17.84 -13.55 9.01
N ILE A 893 -17.93 -13.33 7.70
CA ILE A 893 -18.37 -12.04 7.14
C ILE A 893 -19.82 -11.74 7.57
N ALA A 894 -20.70 -12.75 7.60
CA ALA A 894 -22.05 -12.58 8.10
C ALA A 894 -22.10 -12.23 9.60
N ASN A 895 -21.20 -12.80 10.42
CA ASN A 895 -21.12 -12.53 11.86
C ASN A 895 -20.81 -11.06 12.16
N VAL A 896 -20.05 -10.39 11.30
CA VAL A 896 -19.69 -8.97 11.47
C VAL A 896 -20.66 -8.00 10.78
N ARG A 897 -21.66 -8.46 10.01
CA ARG A 897 -22.66 -7.56 9.37
C ARG A 897 -23.37 -6.64 10.36
N GLY A 898 -23.62 -7.11 11.57
CA GLY A 898 -24.30 -6.35 12.63
C GLY A 898 -23.41 -5.36 13.39
N LEU A 899 -22.11 -5.32 13.12
CA LEU A 899 -21.17 -4.43 13.78
C LEU A 899 -21.14 -3.08 13.08
N SER A 900 -21.01 -2.01 13.87
CA SER A 900 -21.12 -0.62 13.39
C SER A 900 -19.77 0.04 13.13
N SER A 901 -18.67 -0.58 13.59
CA SER A 901 -17.32 -0.07 13.38
C SER A 901 -16.28 -1.18 13.36
N GLU A 902 -15.13 -0.88 12.75
CA GLU A 902 -13.95 -1.74 12.74
C GLU A 902 -13.48 -2.09 14.15
N ALA A 903 -13.49 -1.12 15.08
CA ALA A 903 -13.16 -1.35 16.49
C ALA A 903 -14.10 -2.36 17.17
N GLU A 904 -15.38 -2.42 16.77
CA GLU A 904 -16.30 -3.46 17.25
C GLU A 904 -15.96 -4.83 16.67
N ALA A 905 -15.49 -4.91 15.42
CA ALA A 905 -15.02 -6.15 14.81
C ALA A 905 -13.71 -6.64 15.45
N GLU A 906 -12.76 -5.74 15.72
CA GLU A 906 -11.53 -6.06 16.46
C GLU A 906 -11.86 -6.59 17.86
N ALA A 907 -12.79 -5.94 18.57
CA ALA A 907 -13.26 -6.41 19.86
C ALA A 907 -14.00 -7.76 19.77
N HIS A 908 -14.74 -8.00 18.69
CA HIS A 908 -15.45 -9.26 18.45
C HIS A 908 -14.50 -10.44 18.31
N TYR A 909 -13.37 -10.25 17.61
CA TYR A 909 -12.38 -11.30 17.36
C TYR A 909 -11.20 -11.30 18.35
N ALA A 910 -11.18 -10.37 19.32
CA ALA A 910 -10.07 -10.19 20.26
C ALA A 910 -9.66 -11.51 20.96
N GLY A 911 -8.36 -11.85 20.88
CA GLY A 911 -7.79 -13.05 21.50
C GLY A 911 -8.07 -14.36 20.76
N GLY A 912 -8.72 -14.31 19.59
CA GLY A 912 -8.94 -15.46 18.71
C GLY A 912 -8.03 -15.48 17.48
N PRO A 913 -8.00 -16.59 16.72
CA PRO A 913 -7.17 -16.74 15.52
C PRO A 913 -7.56 -15.78 14.38
N LEU A 914 -8.77 -15.21 14.41
CA LEU A 914 -9.24 -14.23 13.43
C LEU A 914 -8.99 -12.77 13.84
N ALA A 915 -8.41 -12.51 15.02
CA ALA A 915 -8.12 -11.15 15.48
C ALA A 915 -7.30 -10.31 14.47
N PRO A 916 -6.26 -10.85 13.81
CA PRO A 916 -5.50 -10.10 12.80
C PRO A 916 -6.28 -9.80 11.51
N HIS A 917 -7.46 -10.41 11.33
CA HIS A 917 -8.27 -10.30 10.12
C HIS A 917 -9.60 -9.57 10.35
N ALA A 918 -9.78 -8.96 11.53
CA ALA A 918 -11.03 -8.28 11.90
C ALA A 918 -11.41 -7.14 10.94
N GLU A 919 -10.44 -6.28 10.60
CA GLU A 919 -10.62 -5.19 9.63
C GLU A 919 -11.03 -5.73 8.25
N LEU A 920 -10.36 -6.80 7.80
CA LEU A 920 -10.62 -7.42 6.50
C LEU A 920 -12.04 -7.99 6.43
N LEU A 921 -12.45 -8.77 7.44
CA LEU A 921 -13.78 -9.36 7.54
C LEU A 921 -14.85 -8.27 7.63
N PHE A 922 -14.59 -7.21 8.40
CA PHE A 922 -15.49 -6.07 8.53
C PHE A 922 -15.65 -5.32 7.19
N THR A 923 -14.57 -5.11 6.46
CA THR A 923 -14.60 -4.44 5.15
C THR A 923 -15.34 -5.30 4.11
N ALA A 924 -15.15 -6.62 4.14
CA ALA A 924 -15.74 -7.54 3.18
C ALA A 924 -17.29 -7.58 3.20
N LYS A 925 -17.91 -7.19 4.32
CA LYS A 925 -19.36 -7.27 4.53
C LYS A 925 -20.17 -6.37 3.60
N ASP A 926 -19.55 -5.29 3.09
CA ASP A 926 -20.20 -4.28 2.25
C ASP A 926 -19.72 -4.34 0.79
N VAL A 927 -18.94 -5.36 0.42
CA VAL A 927 -18.38 -5.50 -0.94
C VAL A 927 -19.41 -6.11 -1.90
N PRO A 928 -19.63 -5.52 -3.09
CA PRO A 928 -20.67 -5.99 -4.01
C PRO A 928 -20.31 -7.23 -4.82
N LEU A 929 -19.02 -7.61 -4.89
CA LEU A 929 -18.51 -8.71 -5.70
C LEU A 929 -17.54 -9.59 -4.91
N PHE A 930 -17.74 -10.90 -4.99
CA PHE A 930 -16.84 -11.91 -4.43
C PHE A 930 -16.24 -12.75 -5.55
N HIS A 931 -14.91 -12.72 -5.67
CA HIS A 931 -14.15 -13.41 -6.69
C HIS A 931 -13.59 -14.74 -6.17
N HIS A 932 -13.50 -15.74 -7.06
CA HIS A 932 -13.05 -17.10 -6.77
C HIS A 932 -13.88 -17.85 -5.70
N LEU A 933 -15.16 -17.53 -5.56
CA LEU A 933 -16.09 -18.25 -4.68
C LEU A 933 -16.73 -19.43 -5.44
N GLY A 934 -15.92 -20.44 -5.78
CA GLY A 934 -16.30 -21.57 -6.63
C GLY A 934 -17.18 -22.66 -5.99
N ASP A 935 -17.43 -22.64 -4.67
CA ASP A 935 -18.30 -23.61 -4.00
C ASP A 935 -19.79 -23.20 -4.09
N PRO A 936 -20.66 -23.99 -4.74
CA PRO A 936 -22.10 -23.71 -4.80
C PRO A 936 -22.77 -23.59 -3.42
N ALA A 937 -22.29 -24.31 -2.40
CA ALA A 937 -22.84 -24.23 -1.04
C ALA A 937 -22.44 -22.92 -0.35
N ALA A 938 -21.20 -22.47 -0.51
CA ALA A 938 -20.74 -21.18 -0.04
C ALA A 938 -21.51 -20.03 -0.71
N ARG A 939 -21.75 -20.09 -2.03
CA ARG A 939 -22.55 -19.09 -2.76
C ARG A 939 -23.99 -19.01 -2.27
N ARG A 940 -24.66 -20.15 -2.10
CA ARG A 940 -26.01 -20.19 -1.52
C ARG A 940 -26.06 -19.56 -0.14
N THR A 941 -25.09 -19.89 0.69
CA THR A 941 -24.98 -19.33 2.05
C THR A 941 -24.70 -17.83 2.01
N ALA A 942 -23.83 -17.37 1.11
CA ALA A 942 -23.51 -15.95 0.96
C ALA A 942 -24.73 -15.16 0.51
N ARG A 943 -25.51 -15.69 -0.43
CA ARG A 943 -26.81 -15.12 -0.79
C ARG A 943 -27.75 -15.05 0.42
N GLU A 944 -27.88 -16.12 1.18
CA GLU A 944 -28.82 -16.18 2.32
C GLU A 944 -28.43 -15.26 3.48
N LEU A 945 -27.13 -15.06 3.71
CA LEU A 945 -26.63 -14.32 4.88
C LEU A 945 -26.18 -12.89 4.56
N LEU A 946 -25.74 -12.61 3.33
CA LEU A 946 -25.14 -11.33 2.95
C LEU A 946 -26.04 -10.50 2.01
N ASP A 947 -26.93 -11.14 1.25
CA ASP A 947 -27.85 -10.49 0.29
C ASP A 947 -29.28 -10.29 0.85
N ALA A 948 -29.41 -10.38 2.18
CA ALA A 948 -30.65 -10.19 2.94
C ALA A 948 -30.92 -8.71 3.25
#